data_AF-A0A2T2P0I0-F1
#
_entry.id   AF-A0A2T2P0I0-F1
#
_cell.length_a   1.000
_cell.length_b   1.000
_cell.length_c   1.000
_cell.angle_alpha   90.00
_cell.angle_beta   90.00
_cell.angle_gamma   90.00
#
_symmetry.space_group_name_H-M   'P 1'
#
loop_
_entity.id
_entity.type
_entity.pdbx_description
1 polymer ?
#
loop_
_entity_poly.entity_id
_entity_poly.type
_entity_poly.pdbx_seq_one_letter_code
_entity_poly.pdbx_strand_id
1 'polypeptide(L)'
;MSRPLTQNDLIFPSQSLSLSTTLHSLKRSALSIHNRLTSITHDSTFITRVSAAYSLPLVANERCGSWYIPPHLKAGSVYFKSTDGHTGEWRFSTRRLNLHLLDLVCREGGCVVADSTRRGKAVPDALSKTVPVWCCVINRVVFGGEAGRLRTAPQAVSGSEHAQIEMRIEGFVREFLEICKPDVVALREKLKKPLRPIWVTQESSLPETVPEYPDFYPLVLCTASRRVHGGEVSEGGYVQGAADDHEAWAAGLTPSIFWSHKDDLLAASEEELPTLIEELAASEKGTDAVPLLVKPTANLYVSSTTNLDIDPFDTIISCTPDPLTTTNIDHVRGKRYLHLVCTTGKLGSRDLRAQLHNLPAFFEALPRDPEKILVCCPTGKDLSVAVALAILCLYTDPQGHISTQKAPHKLDKPFIKQRLTWLTTTHPTLNPPRGTLQSVNAFLMPSSSPKDTPQSTTPPPSRLILVDSTGTPIVQPPSSPKNTPKPPLPAPQSIFQTLLSRSPWPFSRTLTSTLPTHPSGRVTGTATFSPLDLPHSSPPSSTSQNALLYAEEGDFETTTGMRFSARRKYIYVLDPGSGTGESEAGDGISRDGPGKEGDDPFVKVHFHDPTLPHGLGGLFVEMGDVGPATDAGRSVYTARNRERHLCAEDLYAASWRFGAGMVEETDEKELGDVWWEVRYEVSGPKKDYVSVTRYG
;
A
#
# COMPACT_ATOMS: atom_id res chain seq x y z
N MET A 1 17.86 47.48 3.99
CA MET A 1 18.46 46.96 5.23
C MET A 1 18.87 45.52 4.95
N SER A 2 20.16 45.22 5.09
CA SER A 2 20.73 43.90 4.84
C SER A 2 20.23 42.89 5.87
N ARG A 3 19.70 41.76 5.40
CA ARG A 3 19.28 40.62 6.23
C ARG A 3 20.48 40.12 7.06
N PRO A 4 20.33 39.87 8.36
CA PRO A 4 21.42 39.29 9.15
C PRO A 4 21.74 37.88 8.65
N LEU A 5 23.03 37.60 8.46
CA LEU A 5 23.53 36.30 8.03
C LEU A 5 23.13 35.22 9.03
N THR A 6 22.54 34.14 8.53
CA THR A 6 22.20 32.95 9.31
C THR A 6 23.27 31.89 9.15
N GLN A 7 23.36 30.94 10.08
CA GLN A 7 24.32 29.82 10.00
C GLN A 7 24.20 29.03 8.69
N ASN A 8 23.01 28.97 8.09
CA ASN A 8 22.79 28.34 6.78
C ASN A 8 23.46 29.09 5.62
N ASP A 9 23.61 30.41 5.72
CA ASP A 9 24.22 31.26 4.68
C ASP A 9 25.76 31.11 4.62
N LEU A 10 26.37 30.62 5.70
CA LEU A 10 27.81 30.36 5.79
C LEU A 10 28.20 28.94 5.35
N ILE A 11 27.23 28.02 5.23
CA ILE A 11 27.48 26.59 4.98
C ILE A 11 27.19 26.19 3.52
N PHE A 12 26.34 26.91 2.78
CA PHE A 12 26.03 26.61 1.38
C PHE A 12 26.17 27.86 0.49
N PRO A 13 27.19 27.95 -0.39
CA PRO A 13 27.28 29.08 -1.33
C PRO A 13 26.15 29.00 -2.35
N SER A 14 25.39 30.09 -2.47
CA SER A 14 24.09 30.25 -3.17
C SER A 14 24.07 29.94 -4.67
N GLN A 15 25.21 29.72 -5.32
CA GLN A 15 25.28 29.51 -6.77
C GLN A 15 24.92 28.08 -7.21
N SER A 16 25.18 27.05 -6.40
CA SER A 16 24.83 25.64 -6.72
C SER A 16 23.36 25.29 -6.48
N LEU A 17 22.68 26.05 -5.60
CA LEU A 17 21.23 25.96 -5.38
C LEU A 17 20.45 26.44 -6.61
N SER A 18 20.91 27.48 -7.31
CA SER A 18 20.16 28.04 -8.45
C SER A 18 19.92 27.04 -9.60
N LEU A 19 20.94 26.25 -9.97
CA LEU A 19 20.85 25.34 -11.12
C LEU A 19 20.13 24.04 -10.77
N SER A 20 20.33 23.52 -9.55
CA SER A 20 19.61 22.35 -9.04
C SER A 20 18.13 22.66 -8.81
N THR A 21 17.79 23.81 -8.23
CA THR A 21 16.40 24.28 -8.09
C THR A 21 15.75 24.54 -9.46
N THR A 22 16.49 25.11 -10.42
CA THR A 22 15.98 25.31 -11.78
C THR A 22 15.73 23.97 -12.50
N LEU A 23 16.67 23.02 -12.44
CA LEU A 23 16.48 21.68 -13.01
C LEU A 23 15.38 20.90 -12.31
N HIS A 24 15.22 21.04 -11.00
CA HIS A 24 14.13 20.43 -10.24
C HIS A 24 12.78 21.05 -10.63
N SER A 25 12.72 22.38 -10.79
CA SER A 25 11.53 23.09 -11.28
C SER A 25 11.15 22.67 -12.70
N LEU A 26 12.14 22.55 -13.60
CA LEU A 26 11.95 22.07 -14.98
C LEU A 26 11.52 20.60 -15.05
N LYS A 27 12.04 19.74 -14.16
CA LYS A 27 11.57 18.35 -14.04
C LYS A 27 10.14 18.29 -13.49
N ARG A 28 9.81 19.15 -12.51
CA ARG A 28 8.47 19.24 -11.94
C ARG A 28 7.44 19.72 -12.97
N SER A 29 7.82 20.69 -13.81
CA SER A 29 6.94 21.16 -14.90
C SER A 29 6.82 20.13 -16.04
N ALA A 30 7.86 19.37 -16.35
CA ALA A 30 7.77 18.31 -17.37
C ALA A 30 6.82 17.17 -16.94
N LEU A 31 6.75 16.88 -15.63
CA LEU A 31 5.93 15.80 -15.07
C LEU A 31 4.60 16.25 -14.46
N SER A 32 4.12 17.42 -14.88
CA SER A 32 2.87 18.02 -14.41
C SER A 32 1.65 17.13 -14.68
N ILE A 33 0.56 17.35 -13.93
CA ILE A 33 -0.69 16.62 -14.12
C ILE A 33 -1.21 16.88 -15.54
N HIS A 34 -1.23 18.13 -15.98
CA HIS A 34 -1.68 18.51 -17.32
C HIS A 34 -0.91 17.78 -18.43
N ASN A 35 0.42 17.70 -18.33
CA ASN A 35 1.25 16.97 -19.28
C ASN A 35 0.94 15.47 -19.30
N ARG A 36 0.64 14.88 -18.15
CA ARG A 36 0.24 13.47 -18.04
C ARG A 36 -1.11 13.22 -18.71
N LEU A 37 -2.12 14.05 -18.44
CA LEU A 37 -3.45 13.93 -19.06
C LEU A 37 -3.39 14.11 -20.58
N THR A 38 -2.58 15.06 -21.05
CA THR A 38 -2.34 15.28 -22.48
C THR A 38 -1.65 14.08 -23.12
N SER A 39 -0.64 13.51 -22.45
CA SER A 39 0.07 12.31 -22.92
C SER A 39 -0.85 11.09 -22.98
N ILE A 40 -1.70 10.89 -21.97
CA ILE A 40 -2.71 9.81 -21.95
C ILE A 40 -3.68 9.96 -23.13
N THR A 41 -4.15 11.19 -23.39
CA THR A 41 -5.04 11.49 -24.52
C THR A 41 -4.40 11.19 -25.87
N HIS A 42 -3.14 11.61 -26.04
CA HIS A 42 -2.37 11.33 -27.24
C HIS A 42 -2.22 9.81 -27.47
N ASP A 43 -1.77 9.09 -26.44
CA ASP A 43 -1.53 7.64 -26.51
C ASP A 43 -2.83 6.84 -26.72
N SER A 44 -3.95 7.30 -26.19
CA SER A 44 -5.27 6.70 -26.41
C SER A 44 -5.69 6.71 -27.89
N THR A 45 -5.30 7.75 -28.63
CA THR A 45 -5.55 7.84 -30.08
C THR A 45 -4.82 6.72 -30.83
N PHE A 46 -3.58 6.41 -30.41
CA PHE A 46 -2.83 5.30 -30.97
C PHE A 46 -3.48 3.94 -30.65
N ILE A 47 -3.87 3.71 -29.39
CA ILE A 47 -4.58 2.49 -28.97
C ILE A 47 -5.84 2.25 -29.81
N THR A 48 -6.63 3.29 -30.04
CA THR A 48 -7.86 3.22 -30.85
C THR A 48 -7.56 2.87 -32.30
N ARG A 49 -6.49 3.44 -32.88
CA ARG A 49 -6.03 3.09 -34.24
C ARG A 49 -5.57 1.64 -34.35
N VAL A 50 -4.90 1.10 -33.33
CA VAL A 50 -4.50 -0.31 -33.30
C VAL A 50 -5.73 -1.22 -33.27
N SER A 51 -6.71 -0.93 -32.41
CA SER A 51 -7.97 -1.68 -32.37
C SER A 51 -8.68 -1.68 -33.73
N ALA A 52 -8.75 -0.52 -34.39
CA ALA A 52 -9.35 -0.40 -35.72
C ALA A 52 -8.58 -1.19 -36.79
N ALA A 53 -7.24 -1.08 -36.82
CA ALA A 53 -6.41 -1.75 -37.82
C ALA A 53 -6.46 -3.28 -37.74
N TYR A 54 -6.58 -3.82 -36.53
CA TYR A 54 -6.73 -5.27 -36.33
C TYR A 54 -8.19 -5.73 -36.30
N SER A 55 -9.16 -4.80 -36.23
CA SER A 55 -10.58 -5.09 -36.00
C SER A 55 -10.82 -5.97 -34.76
N LEU A 56 -10.15 -5.64 -33.66
CA LEU A 56 -10.19 -6.44 -32.43
C LEU A 56 -10.60 -5.59 -31.21
N PRO A 57 -11.31 -6.18 -30.24
CA PRO A 57 -11.77 -5.49 -29.04
C PRO A 57 -10.61 -5.05 -28.14
N LEU A 58 -10.80 -3.92 -27.44
CA LEU A 58 -9.82 -3.38 -26.48
C LEU A 58 -10.00 -3.98 -25.08
N VAL A 59 -8.90 -4.46 -24.54
CA VAL A 59 -8.79 -5.03 -23.19
C VAL A 59 -7.77 -4.23 -22.40
N ALA A 60 -8.18 -3.68 -21.26
CA ALA A 60 -7.27 -2.94 -20.39
C ALA A 60 -6.46 -3.91 -19.51
N ASN A 61 -5.12 -3.80 -19.49
CA ASN A 61 -4.37 -4.31 -18.35
C ASN A 61 -4.51 -3.32 -17.18
N GLU A 62 -5.24 -3.68 -16.13
CA GLU A 62 -5.73 -2.81 -15.05
C GLU A 62 -4.66 -2.17 -14.16
N ARG A 63 -3.37 -2.29 -14.53
CA ARG A 63 -2.29 -1.47 -13.97
C ARG A 63 -2.38 -0.03 -14.43
N CYS A 64 -2.53 0.18 -15.73
CA CYS A 64 -2.64 1.51 -16.32
C CYS A 64 -3.47 1.55 -17.61
N GLY A 65 -3.76 0.39 -18.23
CA GLY A 65 -4.43 0.30 -19.53
C GLY A 65 -5.79 1.01 -19.59
N SER A 66 -6.52 1.05 -18.47
CA SER A 66 -7.82 1.74 -18.36
C SER A 66 -7.72 3.26 -18.57
N TRP A 67 -6.57 3.87 -18.30
CA TRP A 67 -6.34 5.28 -18.60
C TRP A 67 -6.27 5.55 -20.11
N TYR A 68 -5.80 4.58 -20.90
CA TYR A 68 -5.59 4.74 -22.34
C TYR A 68 -6.77 4.28 -23.20
N ILE A 69 -7.78 3.63 -22.62
CA ILE A 69 -8.96 3.14 -23.35
C ILE A 69 -10.19 3.95 -22.93
N PRO A 70 -10.86 4.65 -23.87
CA PRO A 70 -12.13 5.31 -23.59
C PRO A 70 -13.17 4.30 -23.09
N PRO A 71 -13.98 4.61 -22.04
CA PRO A 71 -14.85 3.62 -21.40
C PRO A 71 -15.81 2.91 -22.36
N HIS A 72 -16.35 3.63 -23.34
CA HIS A 72 -17.28 3.07 -24.34
C HIS A 72 -16.61 2.09 -25.33
N LEU A 73 -15.28 2.07 -25.43
CA LEU A 73 -14.52 1.14 -26.29
C LEU A 73 -13.95 -0.05 -25.49
N LYS A 74 -14.01 -0.02 -24.16
CA LYS A 74 -13.43 -1.05 -23.30
C LYS A 74 -14.31 -2.30 -23.29
N ALA A 75 -13.86 -3.35 -23.97
CA ALA A 75 -14.57 -4.63 -24.04
C ALA A 75 -14.27 -5.56 -22.85
N GLY A 76 -13.15 -5.34 -22.16
CA GLY A 76 -12.78 -6.15 -21.01
C GLY A 76 -11.53 -5.65 -20.30
N SER A 77 -11.13 -6.43 -19.30
CA SER A 77 -10.02 -6.10 -18.41
C SER A 77 -9.24 -7.34 -18.04
N VAL A 78 -7.93 -7.20 -17.83
CA VAL A 78 -7.04 -8.24 -17.32
C VAL A 78 -6.09 -7.64 -16.29
N TYR A 79 -5.40 -8.50 -15.55
CA TYR A 79 -4.41 -8.07 -14.57
C TYR A 79 -3.12 -8.90 -14.70
N PHE A 80 -2.27 -8.52 -15.64
CA PHE A 80 -0.92 -9.04 -15.80
C PHE A 80 0.07 -8.09 -15.12
N LYS A 81 0.90 -8.60 -14.20
CA LYS A 81 1.84 -7.76 -13.45
C LYS A 81 3.25 -7.90 -14.02
N SER A 82 3.89 -6.76 -14.30
CA SER A 82 5.27 -6.67 -14.78
C SER A 82 6.27 -7.47 -13.93
N THR A 83 6.11 -7.49 -12.60
CA THR A 83 7.01 -8.22 -11.69
C THR A 83 7.04 -9.73 -11.95
N ASP A 84 5.97 -10.30 -12.51
CA ASP A 84 5.94 -11.73 -12.86
C ASP A 84 6.79 -12.02 -14.13
N GLY A 85 7.24 -10.98 -14.84
CA GLY A 85 8.12 -11.04 -16.01
C GLY A 85 9.51 -10.43 -15.79
N HIS A 86 9.87 -10.02 -14.58
CA HIS A 86 11.21 -9.49 -14.29
C HIS A 86 12.28 -10.56 -14.52
N THR A 87 13.43 -10.12 -15.01
CA THR A 87 14.58 -11.00 -15.29
C THR A 87 15.00 -11.74 -14.01
N GLY A 88 15.13 -13.06 -14.09
CA GLY A 88 15.41 -13.95 -12.94
C GLY A 88 14.19 -14.38 -12.13
N GLU A 89 13.12 -13.59 -12.17
CA GLU A 89 11.92 -13.72 -11.32
C GLU A 89 10.67 -14.20 -12.10
N TRP A 90 10.83 -14.69 -13.33
CA TRP A 90 9.70 -15.13 -14.17
C TRP A 90 8.81 -16.14 -13.44
N ARG A 91 7.49 -15.86 -13.42
CA ARG A 91 6.48 -16.62 -12.68
C ARG A 91 5.17 -16.70 -13.46
N PHE A 92 4.46 -17.83 -13.32
CA PHE A 92 3.05 -17.92 -13.67
C PHE A 92 2.19 -17.63 -12.44
N SER A 93 1.26 -16.68 -12.53
CA SER A 93 0.46 -16.31 -11.36
C SER A 93 -0.70 -17.27 -11.13
N THR A 94 -0.60 -18.10 -10.10
CA THR A 94 -1.72 -18.92 -9.56
C THR A 94 -2.84 -18.11 -8.88
N ARG A 95 -2.71 -16.78 -8.84
CA ARG A 95 -3.66 -15.84 -8.23
C ARG A 95 -4.39 -15.00 -9.28
N ARG A 96 -3.71 -14.63 -10.36
CA ARG A 96 -4.24 -13.77 -11.44
C ARG A 96 -4.26 -14.57 -12.73
N LEU A 97 -5.22 -15.49 -12.82
CA LEU A 97 -5.26 -16.45 -13.92
C LEU A 97 -5.80 -15.87 -15.23
N ASN A 98 -6.55 -14.76 -15.19
CA ASN A 98 -7.11 -14.10 -16.38
C ASN A 98 -7.89 -15.03 -17.34
N LEU A 99 -8.48 -16.14 -16.85
CA LEU A 99 -9.17 -17.13 -17.70
C LEU A 99 -10.44 -16.58 -18.36
N HIS A 100 -11.06 -15.57 -17.76
CA HIS A 100 -12.21 -14.85 -18.32
C HIS A 100 -11.86 -14.15 -19.66
N LEU A 101 -10.59 -13.86 -19.93
CA LEU A 101 -10.14 -13.33 -21.23
C LEU A 101 -10.46 -14.31 -22.37
N LEU A 102 -10.44 -15.62 -22.09
CA LEU A 102 -10.68 -16.65 -23.10
C LEU A 102 -12.09 -16.56 -23.69
N ASP A 103 -13.08 -16.13 -22.90
CA ASP A 103 -14.46 -15.96 -23.38
C ASP A 103 -14.53 -14.86 -24.45
N LEU A 104 -13.88 -13.73 -24.21
CA LEU A 104 -13.80 -12.63 -25.18
C LEU A 104 -13.01 -13.05 -26.43
N VAL A 105 -11.82 -13.65 -26.24
CA VAL A 105 -10.94 -14.02 -27.35
C VAL A 105 -11.59 -15.06 -28.26
N CYS A 106 -12.28 -16.06 -27.71
CA CYS A 106 -12.96 -17.08 -28.52
C CYS A 106 -14.14 -16.50 -29.30
N ARG A 107 -14.86 -15.54 -28.72
CA ARG A 107 -16.04 -14.90 -29.34
C ARG A 107 -15.64 -13.91 -30.44
N GLU A 108 -14.65 -13.06 -30.17
CA GLU A 108 -14.26 -11.94 -31.04
C GLU A 108 -13.09 -12.29 -31.96
N GLY A 109 -12.56 -13.52 -31.89
CA GLY A 109 -11.46 -13.98 -32.72
C GLY A 109 -10.09 -13.41 -32.33
N GLY A 110 -9.96 -12.75 -31.18
CA GLY A 110 -8.72 -12.14 -30.70
C GLY A 110 -9.00 -10.97 -29.75
N CYS A 111 -7.95 -10.27 -29.33
CA CYS A 111 -8.10 -8.99 -28.61
C CYS A 111 -6.84 -8.13 -28.68
N VAL A 112 -6.98 -6.85 -28.42
CA VAL A 112 -5.87 -5.91 -28.16
C VAL A 112 -5.76 -5.67 -26.66
N VAL A 113 -4.64 -6.03 -26.06
CA VAL A 113 -4.35 -5.76 -24.64
C VAL A 113 -3.48 -4.51 -24.55
N ALA A 114 -4.01 -3.45 -23.94
CA ALA A 114 -3.30 -2.18 -23.75
C ALA A 114 -2.61 -2.12 -22.39
N ASP A 115 -1.35 -1.74 -22.39
CA ASP A 115 -0.55 -1.43 -21.19
C ASP A 115 0.50 -0.36 -21.53
N SER A 116 1.17 0.19 -20.52
CA SER A 116 2.25 1.16 -20.72
C SER A 116 3.41 0.89 -19.77
N THR A 117 4.53 1.57 -19.99
CA THR A 117 5.68 1.49 -19.09
C THR A 117 6.43 2.82 -19.11
N ARG A 118 6.86 3.27 -17.94
CA ARG A 118 7.78 4.40 -17.80
C ARG A 118 9.23 4.00 -18.14
N ARG A 119 10.07 5.03 -18.31
CA ARG A 119 11.55 4.95 -18.41
C ARG A 119 12.09 3.98 -19.45
N GLY A 120 12.46 4.48 -20.63
CA GLY A 120 13.49 3.90 -21.52
C GLY A 120 13.22 2.50 -22.10
N LYS A 121 12.20 1.77 -21.64
CA LYS A 121 11.73 0.49 -22.19
C LYS A 121 10.72 0.77 -23.30
N ALA A 122 10.80 0.00 -24.38
CA ALA A 122 9.83 0.05 -25.49
C ALA A 122 8.56 -0.78 -25.21
N VAL A 123 8.67 -1.81 -24.37
CA VAL A 123 7.58 -2.75 -24.06
C VAL A 123 7.62 -3.10 -22.57
N PRO A 124 6.50 -3.02 -21.83
CA PRO A 124 6.44 -3.45 -20.43
C PRO A 124 6.74 -4.95 -20.30
N ASP A 125 7.34 -5.35 -19.17
CA ASP A 125 7.60 -6.77 -18.87
C ASP A 125 6.30 -7.61 -18.82
N ALA A 126 5.17 -6.98 -18.49
CA ALA A 126 3.86 -7.61 -18.55
C ALA A 126 3.52 -8.09 -19.97
N LEU A 127 3.79 -7.27 -20.99
CA LEU A 127 3.52 -7.60 -22.39
C LEU A 127 4.66 -8.39 -23.06
N SER A 128 5.92 -8.11 -22.71
CA SER A 128 7.06 -8.79 -23.36
C SER A 128 7.29 -10.22 -22.86
N LYS A 129 6.89 -10.52 -21.61
CA LYS A 129 7.18 -11.79 -20.93
C LYS A 129 5.98 -12.40 -20.19
N THR A 130 5.26 -11.64 -19.36
CA THR A 130 4.19 -12.22 -18.51
C THR A 130 3.03 -12.80 -19.33
N VAL A 131 2.47 -12.02 -20.26
CA VAL A 131 1.39 -12.50 -21.15
C VAL A 131 1.86 -13.64 -22.06
N PRO A 132 3.06 -13.57 -22.67
CA PRO A 132 3.66 -14.71 -23.36
C PRO A 132 3.76 -16.02 -22.56
N VAL A 133 4.24 -15.95 -21.32
CA VAL A 133 4.31 -17.11 -20.41
C VAL A 133 2.90 -17.65 -20.15
N TRP A 134 1.93 -16.76 -19.91
CA TRP A 134 0.54 -17.15 -19.72
C TRP A 134 -0.04 -17.86 -20.95
N CYS A 135 0.13 -17.30 -22.16
CA CYS A 135 -0.31 -17.93 -23.41
C CYS A 135 0.31 -19.32 -23.58
N CYS A 136 1.62 -19.44 -23.31
CA CYS A 136 2.36 -20.69 -23.42
C CYS A 136 1.80 -21.77 -22.48
N VAL A 137 1.57 -21.43 -21.20
CA VAL A 137 1.01 -22.36 -20.20
C VAL A 137 -0.40 -22.82 -20.60
N ILE A 138 -1.28 -21.89 -20.99
CA ILE A 138 -2.64 -22.24 -21.44
C ILE A 138 -2.58 -23.13 -22.69
N ASN A 139 -1.77 -22.77 -23.69
CA ASN A 139 -1.64 -23.56 -24.91
C ASN A 139 -1.08 -24.97 -24.63
N ARG A 140 -0.09 -25.13 -23.73
CA ARG A 140 0.43 -26.45 -23.36
C ARG A 140 -0.62 -27.32 -22.70
N VAL A 141 -1.44 -26.77 -21.80
CA VAL A 141 -2.52 -27.52 -21.14
C VAL A 141 -3.62 -27.92 -22.13
N VAL A 142 -4.02 -27.01 -23.01
CA VAL A 142 -5.14 -27.22 -23.92
C VAL A 142 -4.74 -28.08 -25.12
N PHE A 143 -3.64 -27.73 -25.80
CA PHE A 143 -3.24 -28.32 -27.09
C PHE A 143 -1.99 -29.20 -27.02
N GLY A 144 -1.08 -28.97 -26.08
CA GLY A 144 0.23 -29.63 -26.03
C GLY A 144 1.14 -29.29 -27.23
N GLY A 145 2.26 -30.00 -27.35
CA GLY A 145 3.15 -29.98 -28.53
C GLY A 145 3.64 -28.60 -28.99
N GLU A 146 3.77 -28.43 -30.31
CA GLU A 146 4.25 -27.21 -30.99
C GLU A 146 3.35 -25.98 -30.75
N ALA A 147 2.04 -26.17 -30.54
CA ALA A 147 1.11 -25.09 -30.22
C ALA A 147 1.43 -24.42 -28.88
N GLY A 148 2.06 -25.16 -27.97
CA GLY A 148 2.52 -24.71 -26.65
C GLY A 148 3.95 -24.14 -26.63
N ARG A 149 4.52 -23.73 -27.77
CA ARG A 149 5.85 -23.11 -27.81
C ARG A 149 5.81 -21.69 -27.22
N LEU A 150 6.82 -21.37 -26.40
CA LEU A 150 6.97 -20.03 -25.85
C LEU A 150 7.28 -19.02 -26.98
N ARG A 151 6.65 -17.85 -26.94
CA ARG A 151 6.89 -16.76 -27.89
C ARG A 151 7.06 -15.45 -27.13
N THR A 152 8.29 -14.96 -27.01
CA THR A 152 8.60 -13.68 -26.34
C THR A 152 8.90 -12.59 -27.37
N ALA A 153 8.80 -11.32 -26.96
CA ALA A 153 9.08 -10.16 -27.81
C ALA A 153 10.56 -10.15 -28.24
N PRO A 154 10.91 -10.38 -29.52
CA PRO A 154 12.32 -10.50 -29.95
C PRO A 154 13.14 -9.22 -29.72
N GLN A 155 12.48 -8.06 -29.78
CA GLN A 155 13.08 -6.74 -29.57
C GLN A 155 13.31 -6.38 -28.10
N ALA A 156 12.69 -7.10 -27.17
CA ALA A 156 12.73 -6.79 -25.73
C ALA A 156 13.28 -7.93 -24.87
N VAL A 157 13.37 -9.15 -25.42
CA VAL A 157 13.79 -10.35 -24.69
C VAL A 157 14.92 -11.02 -25.48
N SER A 158 16.10 -11.11 -24.86
CA SER A 158 17.26 -11.77 -25.47
C SER A 158 17.03 -13.28 -25.67
N GLY A 159 17.75 -13.90 -26.60
CA GLY A 159 17.67 -15.35 -26.80
C GLY A 159 18.05 -16.17 -25.56
N SER A 160 18.98 -15.66 -24.74
CA SER A 160 19.36 -16.28 -23.46
C SER A 160 18.22 -16.18 -22.44
N GLU A 161 17.60 -15.00 -22.29
CA GLU A 161 16.45 -14.82 -21.40
C GLU A 161 15.27 -15.69 -21.83
N HIS A 162 14.99 -15.76 -23.13
CA HIS A 162 13.96 -16.64 -23.68
C HIS A 162 14.17 -18.10 -23.27
N ALA A 163 15.37 -18.64 -23.47
CA ALA A 163 15.69 -20.01 -23.11
C ALA A 163 15.53 -20.26 -21.59
N GLN A 164 15.92 -19.30 -20.76
CA GLN A 164 15.75 -19.39 -19.31
C GLN A 164 14.27 -19.40 -18.87
N ILE A 165 13.43 -18.61 -19.53
CA ILE A 165 11.98 -18.65 -19.30
C ILE A 165 11.41 -20.00 -19.74
N GLU A 166 11.82 -20.49 -20.92
CA GLU A 166 11.33 -21.75 -21.49
C GLU A 166 11.59 -22.95 -20.58
N MET A 167 12.77 -23.01 -19.94
CA MET A 167 13.12 -24.03 -18.95
C MET A 167 12.18 -24.07 -17.73
N ARG A 168 11.49 -22.97 -17.42
CA ARG A 168 10.56 -22.88 -16.27
C ARG A 168 9.12 -23.23 -16.61
N ILE A 169 8.75 -23.30 -17.90
CA ILE A 169 7.36 -23.45 -18.34
C ILE A 169 6.73 -24.74 -17.81
N GLU A 170 7.45 -25.87 -17.82
CA GLU A 170 6.91 -27.14 -17.30
C GLU A 170 6.54 -27.05 -15.81
N GLY A 171 7.34 -26.32 -15.03
CA GLY A 171 7.02 -26.01 -13.64
C GLY A 171 5.72 -25.22 -13.51
N PHE A 172 5.53 -24.22 -14.37
CA PHE A 172 4.31 -23.40 -14.37
C PHE A 172 3.06 -24.17 -14.83
N VAL A 173 3.19 -25.05 -15.82
CA VAL A 173 2.11 -25.95 -16.26
C VAL A 173 1.68 -26.85 -15.11
N ARG A 174 2.65 -27.45 -14.41
CA ARG A 174 2.37 -28.28 -13.23
C ARG A 174 1.71 -27.48 -12.11
N GLU A 175 2.20 -26.28 -11.79
CA GLU A 175 1.56 -25.41 -10.78
C GLU A 175 0.12 -25.07 -11.15
N PHE A 176 -0.15 -24.75 -12.42
CA PHE A 176 -1.50 -24.47 -12.89
C PHE A 176 -2.43 -25.68 -12.72
N LEU A 177 -1.97 -26.89 -13.10
CA LEU A 177 -2.77 -28.11 -12.99
C LEU A 177 -2.97 -28.56 -11.52
N GLU A 178 -1.91 -28.55 -10.71
CA GLU A 178 -1.94 -29.10 -9.35
C GLU A 178 -2.54 -28.14 -8.31
N ILE A 179 -2.27 -26.84 -8.43
CA ILE A 179 -2.74 -25.82 -7.47
C ILE A 179 -4.08 -25.26 -7.90
N CYS A 180 -4.22 -24.82 -9.16
CA CYS A 180 -5.43 -24.15 -9.60
C CYS A 180 -6.54 -25.14 -9.98
N LYS A 181 -6.18 -26.38 -10.35
CA LYS A 181 -7.09 -27.45 -10.79
C LYS A 181 -8.18 -26.94 -11.75
N PRO A 182 -7.78 -26.34 -12.89
CA PRO A 182 -8.74 -25.82 -13.87
C PRO A 182 -9.55 -26.96 -14.49
N ASP A 183 -10.76 -26.65 -14.95
CA ASP A 183 -11.52 -27.56 -15.80
C ASP A 183 -10.90 -27.63 -17.21
N VAL A 184 -9.95 -28.54 -17.40
CA VAL A 184 -9.23 -28.72 -18.66
C VAL A 184 -10.16 -29.15 -19.79
N VAL A 185 -11.23 -29.91 -19.49
CA VAL A 185 -12.19 -30.36 -20.50
C VAL A 185 -12.97 -29.15 -21.03
N ALA A 186 -13.53 -28.33 -20.13
CA ALA A 186 -14.22 -27.10 -20.52
C ALA A 186 -13.28 -26.12 -21.25
N LEU A 187 -12.00 -26.04 -20.87
CA LEU A 187 -11.02 -25.21 -21.58
C LEU A 187 -10.77 -25.71 -23.01
N ARG A 188 -10.69 -27.02 -23.25
CA ARG A 188 -10.55 -27.61 -24.60
C ARG A 188 -11.83 -27.48 -25.44
N GLU A 189 -12.98 -27.53 -24.79
CA GLU A 189 -14.25 -27.28 -25.45
C GLU A 189 -14.39 -25.82 -25.88
N LYS A 190 -13.88 -24.88 -25.08
CA LYS A 190 -13.92 -23.45 -25.35
C LYS A 190 -12.85 -23.00 -26.36
N LEU A 191 -11.58 -23.26 -26.06
CA LEU A 191 -10.45 -22.73 -26.82
C LEU A 191 -10.10 -23.67 -27.98
N LYS A 192 -10.52 -23.31 -29.20
CA LYS A 192 -10.33 -24.15 -30.40
C LYS A 192 -9.03 -23.93 -31.15
N LYS A 193 -8.36 -22.79 -30.92
CA LYS A 193 -7.08 -22.43 -31.54
C LYS A 193 -6.11 -21.92 -30.46
N PRO A 194 -4.80 -22.12 -30.63
CA PRO A 194 -3.81 -21.59 -29.69
C PRO A 194 -3.84 -20.06 -29.64
N LEU A 195 -3.49 -19.51 -28.48
CA LEU A 195 -3.29 -18.07 -28.28
C LEU A 195 -1.91 -17.68 -28.81
N ARG A 196 -1.79 -16.54 -29.51
CA ARG A 196 -0.50 -16.06 -30.00
C ARG A 196 -0.30 -14.57 -29.74
N PRO A 197 0.74 -14.19 -28.97
CA PRO A 197 1.05 -12.79 -28.76
C PRO A 197 1.63 -12.14 -30.03
N ILE A 198 1.23 -10.90 -30.28
CA ILE A 198 1.74 -10.00 -31.33
C ILE A 198 2.05 -8.67 -30.65
N TRP A 199 3.27 -8.15 -30.74
CA TRP A 199 3.65 -6.91 -30.05
C TRP A 199 3.52 -5.71 -30.99
N VAL A 200 2.84 -4.67 -30.52
CA VAL A 200 2.64 -3.42 -31.25
C VAL A 200 3.05 -2.26 -30.35
N THR A 201 3.88 -1.38 -30.89
CA THR A 201 4.35 -0.14 -30.25
C THR A 201 4.06 1.04 -31.18
N GLN A 202 4.20 2.28 -30.70
CA GLN A 202 4.04 3.46 -31.56
C GLN A 202 5.02 3.53 -32.75
N GLU A 203 6.13 2.79 -32.70
CA GLU A 203 7.10 2.67 -33.80
C GLU A 203 6.69 1.58 -34.82
N SER A 204 5.69 0.77 -34.51
CA SER A 204 5.22 -0.32 -35.37
C SER A 204 4.37 0.23 -36.52
N SER A 205 4.56 -0.31 -37.72
CA SER A 205 3.64 -0.07 -38.83
C SER A 205 2.35 -0.86 -38.60
N LEU A 206 1.21 -0.18 -38.69
CA LEU A 206 -0.10 -0.83 -38.58
C LEU A 206 -0.49 -1.43 -39.94
N PRO A 207 -1.20 -2.58 -39.95
CA PRO A 207 -1.63 -3.19 -41.20
C PRO A 207 -2.62 -2.30 -41.96
N GLU A 208 -2.48 -2.21 -43.28
CA GLU A 208 -3.37 -1.43 -44.14
C GLU A 208 -4.75 -2.10 -44.29
N THR A 209 -4.79 -3.43 -44.21
CA THR A 209 -5.99 -4.26 -44.27
C THR A 209 -6.08 -5.15 -43.05
N VAL A 210 -7.30 -5.44 -42.58
CA VAL A 210 -7.54 -6.30 -41.42
C VAL A 210 -6.88 -7.68 -41.64
N PRO A 211 -5.90 -8.08 -40.80
CA PRO A 211 -5.23 -9.37 -40.98
C PRO A 211 -6.10 -10.55 -40.55
N GLU A 212 -6.01 -11.66 -41.27
CA GLU A 212 -6.67 -12.92 -40.91
C GLU A 212 -5.71 -13.89 -40.23
N TYR A 213 -6.19 -14.58 -39.19
CA TYR A 213 -5.42 -15.55 -38.41
C TYR A 213 -6.18 -16.89 -38.29
N PRO A 214 -6.13 -17.74 -39.33
CA PRO A 214 -6.87 -19.00 -39.34
C PRO A 214 -6.37 -20.00 -38.29
N ASP A 215 -5.09 -19.97 -37.94
CA ASP A 215 -4.46 -21.01 -37.12
C ASP A 215 -4.36 -20.68 -35.62
N PHE A 216 -4.63 -19.43 -35.23
CA PHE A 216 -4.45 -18.97 -33.85
C PHE A 216 -5.34 -17.76 -33.54
N TYR A 217 -5.58 -17.53 -32.25
CA TYR A 217 -6.19 -16.28 -31.79
C TYR A 217 -5.10 -15.24 -31.49
N PRO A 218 -5.04 -14.10 -32.20
CA PRO A 218 -4.10 -13.03 -31.93
C PRO A 218 -4.42 -12.32 -30.60
N LEU A 219 -3.40 -12.22 -29.75
CA LEU A 219 -3.37 -11.31 -28.63
C LEU A 219 -2.43 -10.17 -29.00
N VAL A 220 -2.98 -9.07 -29.49
CA VAL A 220 -2.21 -7.88 -29.87
C VAL A 220 -1.84 -7.12 -28.59
N LEU A 221 -0.60 -7.29 -28.15
CA LEU A 221 -0.02 -6.70 -26.96
C LEU A 221 0.49 -5.30 -27.31
N CYS A 222 -0.33 -4.30 -27.02
CA CYS A 222 -0.11 -2.93 -27.44
C CYS A 222 0.50 -2.09 -26.31
N THR A 223 1.74 -1.65 -26.49
CA THR A 223 2.32 -0.61 -25.63
C THR A 223 1.74 0.74 -26.03
N ALA A 224 0.98 1.37 -25.14
CA ALA A 224 0.29 2.63 -25.41
C ALA A 224 1.27 3.78 -25.72
N SER A 225 2.28 3.95 -24.87
CA SER A 225 3.19 5.09 -24.93
C SER A 225 4.38 4.86 -25.88
N ARG A 226 4.77 5.90 -26.63
CA ARG A 226 6.06 5.91 -27.35
C ARG A 226 7.23 5.91 -26.38
N ARG A 227 8.35 5.31 -26.82
CA ARG A 227 9.61 5.29 -26.09
C ARG A 227 10.30 6.66 -26.16
N VAL A 228 10.66 7.19 -25.00
CA VAL A 228 11.51 8.38 -24.88
C VAL A 228 12.94 7.93 -24.65
N HIS A 229 13.86 8.34 -25.53
CA HIS A 229 15.27 7.94 -25.48
C HIS A 229 16.12 8.86 -24.57
N GLY A 230 15.64 10.07 -24.27
CA GLY A 230 16.27 11.07 -23.40
C GLY A 230 15.52 11.30 -22.08
N GLY A 231 15.68 12.48 -21.48
CA GLY A 231 14.87 12.91 -20.32
C GLY A 231 13.56 13.54 -20.77
N GLU A 232 12.47 13.36 -20.02
CA GLU A 232 11.13 13.87 -20.39
C GLU A 232 11.08 15.39 -20.65
N VAL A 233 12.02 16.15 -20.06
CA VAL A 233 12.19 17.59 -20.30
C VAL A 233 12.49 17.92 -21.77
N SER A 234 13.07 16.99 -22.55
CA SER A 234 13.37 17.20 -23.97
C SER A 234 12.19 16.91 -24.91
N GLU A 235 11.06 16.42 -24.38
CA GLU A 235 9.95 15.90 -25.19
C GLU A 235 8.76 16.86 -25.29
N GLY A 236 8.96 18.15 -24.98
CA GLY A 236 7.93 19.18 -25.13
C GLY A 236 6.68 18.94 -24.28
N GLY A 237 6.83 18.33 -23.10
CA GLY A 237 5.73 18.04 -22.17
C GLY A 237 5.11 16.65 -22.34
N TYR A 238 5.57 15.82 -23.28
CA TYR A 238 5.12 14.43 -23.37
C TYR A 238 5.77 13.55 -22.28
N VAL A 239 4.95 12.75 -21.59
CA VAL A 239 5.35 11.84 -20.51
C VAL A 239 5.10 10.40 -20.95
N GLN A 240 6.17 9.64 -21.18
CA GLN A 240 6.08 8.20 -21.48
C GLN A 240 5.46 7.47 -20.29
N GLY A 241 4.44 6.63 -20.54
CA GLY A 241 3.81 5.85 -19.48
C GLY A 241 3.17 6.75 -18.42
N ALA A 242 2.56 7.84 -18.85
CA ALA A 242 1.98 8.86 -17.97
C ALA A 242 1.08 8.30 -16.86
N ALA A 243 0.33 7.23 -17.14
CA ALA A 243 -0.56 6.55 -16.21
C ALA A 243 0.07 5.37 -15.43
N ASP A 244 1.33 5.05 -15.70
CA ASP A 244 2.08 4.05 -14.92
C ASP A 244 2.47 4.67 -13.57
N ASP A 245 2.19 3.94 -12.48
CA ASP A 245 2.18 4.41 -11.09
C ASP A 245 1.44 5.76 -10.91
N HIS A 246 0.23 5.84 -11.48
CA HIS A 246 -0.67 6.99 -11.35
C HIS A 246 -0.97 7.39 -9.91
N GLU A 247 -0.86 6.45 -8.96
CA GLU A 247 -1.03 6.69 -7.53
C GLU A 247 -0.12 7.82 -6.99
N ALA A 248 1.00 8.12 -7.67
CA ALA A 248 1.92 9.18 -7.28
C ALA A 248 1.50 10.60 -7.72
N TRP A 249 0.54 10.75 -8.63
CA TRP A 249 0.16 12.06 -9.19
C TRP A 249 -1.34 12.28 -9.36
N ALA A 250 -2.14 11.21 -9.45
CA ALA A 250 -3.56 11.29 -9.82
C ALA A 250 -4.41 11.98 -8.76
N ALA A 251 -3.95 12.10 -7.50
CA ALA A 251 -4.64 12.83 -6.43
C ALA A 251 -6.13 12.45 -6.25
N GLY A 252 -6.47 11.17 -6.46
CA GLY A 252 -7.86 10.67 -6.39
C GLY A 252 -8.56 10.55 -7.75
N LEU A 253 -7.99 11.11 -8.82
CA LEU A 253 -8.50 10.97 -10.18
C LEU A 253 -8.48 9.49 -10.61
N THR A 254 -9.61 9.00 -11.09
CA THR A 254 -9.76 7.66 -11.67
C THR A 254 -9.86 7.75 -13.20
N PRO A 255 -9.61 6.66 -13.94
CA PRO A 255 -9.83 6.64 -15.40
C PRO A 255 -11.26 7.04 -15.79
N SER A 256 -12.26 6.62 -15.00
CA SER A 256 -13.68 6.93 -15.26
C SER A 256 -13.96 8.42 -15.14
N ILE A 257 -13.48 9.06 -14.07
CA ILE A 257 -13.60 10.51 -13.87
C ILE A 257 -12.87 11.24 -15.00
N PHE A 258 -11.62 10.85 -15.28
CA PHE A 258 -10.82 11.49 -16.33
C PHE A 258 -11.54 11.48 -17.68
N TRP A 259 -12.06 10.32 -18.10
CA TRP A 259 -12.74 10.23 -19.41
C TRP A 259 -14.09 10.96 -19.44
N SER A 260 -14.79 11.05 -18.31
CA SER A 260 -16.09 11.74 -18.22
C SER A 260 -15.93 13.27 -18.19
N HIS A 261 -14.81 13.76 -17.68
CA HIS A 261 -14.50 15.19 -17.51
C HIS A 261 -13.24 15.61 -18.27
N LYS A 262 -12.92 14.90 -19.36
CA LYS A 262 -11.65 15.04 -20.06
C LYS A 262 -11.39 16.47 -20.52
N ASP A 263 -12.37 17.09 -21.16
CA ASP A 263 -12.21 18.41 -21.76
C ASP A 263 -12.06 19.49 -20.69
N ASP A 264 -12.81 19.39 -19.58
CA ASP A 264 -12.70 20.29 -18.43
C ASP A 264 -11.32 20.18 -17.75
N LEU A 265 -10.85 18.95 -17.52
CA LEU A 265 -9.53 18.67 -16.93
C LEU A 265 -8.38 19.14 -17.84
N LEU A 266 -8.52 19.02 -19.16
CA LEU A 266 -7.50 19.50 -20.11
C LEU A 266 -7.56 21.03 -20.30
N ALA A 267 -8.69 21.68 -20.02
CA ALA A 267 -8.82 23.13 -20.08
C ALA A 267 -8.33 23.84 -18.81
N ALA A 268 -8.36 23.15 -17.66
CA ALA A 268 -7.93 23.68 -16.37
C ALA A 268 -6.41 23.98 -16.34
N SER A 269 -6.03 25.03 -15.61
CA SER A 269 -4.63 25.33 -15.35
C SER A 269 -4.02 24.35 -14.35
N GLU A 270 -2.68 24.22 -14.33
CA GLU A 270 -1.98 23.31 -13.42
C GLU A 270 -2.23 23.64 -11.93
N GLU A 271 -2.53 24.91 -11.61
CA GLU A 271 -2.84 25.36 -10.24
C GLU A 271 -4.27 24.98 -9.82
N GLU A 272 -5.22 24.93 -10.75
CA GLU A 272 -6.63 24.61 -10.51
C GLU A 272 -6.89 23.10 -10.50
N LEU A 273 -6.05 22.32 -11.20
CA LEU A 273 -6.21 20.88 -11.38
C LEU A 273 -6.39 20.10 -10.07
N PRO A 274 -5.58 20.31 -9.00
CA PRO A 274 -5.75 19.56 -7.76
C PRO A 274 -7.14 19.75 -7.13
N THR A 275 -7.63 21.00 -7.06
CA THR A 275 -8.95 21.31 -6.50
C THR A 275 -10.07 20.75 -7.37
N LEU A 276 -9.96 20.89 -8.70
CA LEU A 276 -10.94 20.33 -9.61
C LEU A 276 -11.01 18.80 -9.51
N ILE A 277 -9.87 18.12 -9.40
CA ILE A 277 -9.83 16.66 -9.22
C ILE A 277 -10.51 16.26 -7.91
N GLU A 278 -10.26 16.97 -6.82
CA GLU A 278 -10.88 16.69 -5.52
C GLU A 278 -12.41 16.87 -5.58
N GLU A 279 -12.89 17.96 -6.19
CA GLU A 279 -14.32 18.21 -6.39
C GLU A 279 -14.98 17.12 -7.25
N LEU A 280 -14.36 16.76 -8.37
CA LEU A 280 -14.86 15.70 -9.26
C LEU A 280 -14.89 14.35 -8.55
N ALA A 281 -13.82 13.98 -7.84
CA ALA A 281 -13.74 12.73 -7.08
C ALA A 281 -14.77 12.67 -5.94
N ALA A 282 -15.05 13.80 -5.28
CA ALA A 282 -16.10 13.88 -4.26
C ALA A 282 -17.51 13.81 -4.86
N SER A 283 -17.70 14.32 -6.08
CA SER A 283 -18.98 14.32 -6.79
C SER A 283 -19.30 12.99 -7.48
N GLU A 284 -18.30 12.14 -7.75
CA GLU A 284 -18.48 10.83 -8.38
C GLU A 284 -19.29 9.93 -7.44
N LYS A 285 -20.58 9.78 -7.74
CA LYS A 285 -21.40 8.72 -7.14
C LYS A 285 -20.85 7.41 -7.66
N GLY A 286 -20.20 6.64 -6.78
CA GLY A 286 -19.72 5.30 -7.12
C GLY A 286 -20.84 4.49 -7.77
N THR A 287 -20.49 3.66 -8.76
CA THR A 287 -21.47 2.77 -9.42
C THR A 287 -22.24 1.97 -8.39
N ASP A 288 -23.55 1.85 -8.59
CA ASP A 288 -24.42 1.04 -7.75
C ASP A 288 -23.83 -0.37 -7.58
N ALA A 289 -23.95 -0.89 -6.36
CA ALA A 289 -23.44 -2.19 -6.01
C ALA A 289 -24.18 -3.27 -6.83
N VAL A 290 -23.42 -3.98 -7.66
CA VAL A 290 -23.89 -5.16 -8.38
C VAL A 290 -23.27 -6.40 -7.72
N PRO A 291 -24.04 -7.18 -6.94
CA PRO A 291 -23.53 -8.38 -6.31
C PRO A 291 -23.05 -9.41 -7.35
N LEU A 292 -21.81 -9.87 -7.20
CA LEU A 292 -21.19 -10.85 -8.08
C LEU A 292 -21.32 -12.26 -7.49
N LEU A 293 -22.02 -13.15 -8.19
CA LEU A 293 -22.10 -14.57 -7.85
C LEU A 293 -20.74 -15.24 -8.05
N VAL A 294 -20.17 -15.78 -6.97
CA VAL A 294 -18.88 -16.46 -6.97
C VAL A 294 -19.04 -17.87 -7.53
N LYS A 295 -18.56 -18.12 -8.75
CA LYS A 295 -18.59 -19.44 -9.36
C LYS A 295 -17.49 -20.34 -8.77
N PRO A 296 -17.72 -21.66 -8.64
CA PRO A 296 -18.88 -22.45 -9.07
C PRO A 296 -20.03 -22.50 -8.05
N THR A 297 -20.03 -21.68 -6.98
CA THR A 297 -21.16 -21.68 -6.04
C THR A 297 -22.44 -21.20 -6.72
N ALA A 298 -23.59 -21.60 -6.17
CA ALA A 298 -24.90 -21.16 -6.65
C ALA A 298 -25.46 -19.96 -5.85
N ASN A 299 -24.87 -19.67 -4.69
CA ASN A 299 -25.51 -18.85 -3.68
C ASN A 299 -24.59 -17.89 -2.89
N LEU A 300 -23.27 -17.83 -3.18
CA LEU A 300 -22.36 -16.88 -2.53
C LEU A 300 -22.10 -15.67 -3.41
N TYR A 301 -22.39 -14.48 -2.89
CA TYR A 301 -22.26 -13.22 -3.61
C TYR A 301 -21.29 -12.29 -2.88
N VAL A 302 -20.49 -11.54 -3.66
CA VAL A 302 -19.60 -10.49 -3.16
C VAL A 302 -19.98 -9.15 -3.77
N SER A 303 -20.06 -8.11 -2.94
CA SER A 303 -20.48 -6.78 -3.40
C SER A 303 -19.79 -5.62 -2.67
N SER A 304 -19.85 -4.42 -3.27
CA SER A 304 -19.66 -3.15 -2.55
C SER A 304 -20.92 -2.82 -1.72
N THR A 305 -20.82 -1.82 -0.84
CA THR A 305 -21.96 -1.37 -0.01
C THR A 305 -22.73 -0.18 -0.61
N THR A 306 -22.25 0.40 -1.71
CA THR A 306 -22.85 1.59 -2.35
C THR A 306 -24.21 1.26 -2.97
N ASN A 307 -25.31 1.82 -2.47
CA ASN A 307 -26.68 1.57 -2.96
C ASN A 307 -27.02 0.07 -3.09
N LEU A 308 -26.57 -0.73 -2.14
CA LEU A 308 -26.71 -2.19 -2.16
C LEU A 308 -28.16 -2.63 -1.93
N ASP A 309 -28.74 -3.31 -2.91
CA ASP A 309 -30.00 -4.03 -2.73
C ASP A 309 -29.76 -5.36 -1.97
N ILE A 310 -30.33 -5.44 -0.78
CA ILE A 310 -30.23 -6.61 0.10
C ILE A 310 -31.46 -7.51 0.07
N ASP A 311 -32.55 -7.08 -0.60
CA ASP A 311 -33.81 -7.82 -0.64
C ASP A 311 -33.63 -9.26 -1.15
N PRO A 312 -32.81 -9.53 -2.19
CA PRO A 312 -32.66 -10.88 -2.72
C PRO A 312 -31.92 -11.87 -1.82
N PHE A 313 -31.36 -11.45 -0.67
CA PHE A 313 -30.41 -12.25 0.12
C PHE A 313 -30.93 -12.61 1.51
N ASP A 314 -30.77 -13.85 1.92
CA ASP A 314 -31.27 -14.35 3.21
C ASP A 314 -30.24 -14.21 4.32
N THR A 315 -28.96 -14.29 3.95
CA THR A 315 -27.82 -14.19 4.85
C THR A 315 -26.91 -13.06 4.39
N ILE A 316 -26.59 -12.13 5.29
CA ILE A 316 -25.79 -10.95 5.01
C ILE A 316 -24.60 -10.90 5.97
N ILE A 317 -23.40 -10.75 5.42
CA ILE A 317 -22.16 -10.55 6.17
C ILE A 317 -21.53 -9.24 5.71
N SER A 318 -21.47 -8.25 6.59
CA SER A 318 -20.88 -6.94 6.30
C SER A 318 -19.52 -6.79 6.97
N CYS A 319 -18.56 -6.22 6.24
CA CYS A 319 -17.23 -5.88 6.74
C CYS A 319 -17.05 -4.36 6.63
N THR A 320 -17.61 -3.63 7.59
CA THR A 320 -17.75 -2.16 7.57
C THR A 320 -17.46 -1.57 8.96
N PRO A 321 -17.08 -0.28 9.04
CA PRO A 321 -16.91 0.39 10.33
C PRO A 321 -18.22 0.40 11.12
N ASP A 322 -19.30 0.79 10.44
CA ASP A 322 -20.65 0.87 11.00
C ASP A 322 -21.56 -0.21 10.41
N PRO A 323 -22.61 -0.65 11.12
CA PRO A 323 -23.60 -1.57 10.57
C PRO A 323 -24.29 -1.00 9.33
N LEU A 324 -24.76 -1.89 8.44
CA LEU A 324 -25.59 -1.47 7.30
C LEU A 324 -26.88 -0.81 7.80
N THR A 325 -27.25 0.29 7.16
CA THR A 325 -28.51 0.99 7.39
C THR A 325 -29.47 0.75 6.23
N THR A 326 -30.77 0.76 6.51
CA THR A 326 -31.82 0.63 5.48
C THR A 326 -32.91 1.66 5.73
N THR A 327 -33.55 2.11 4.66
CA THR A 327 -34.76 2.93 4.72
C THR A 327 -36.03 2.09 4.90
N ASN A 328 -35.96 0.78 4.68
CA ASN A 328 -37.08 -0.16 4.86
C ASN A 328 -36.72 -1.27 5.85
N ILE A 329 -37.28 -1.19 7.07
CA ILE A 329 -37.05 -2.15 8.16
C ILE A 329 -37.56 -3.55 7.81
N ASP A 330 -38.64 -3.66 7.02
CA ASP A 330 -39.18 -4.95 6.62
C ASP A 330 -38.20 -5.74 5.74
N HIS A 331 -37.30 -5.05 5.02
CA HIS A 331 -36.23 -5.68 4.24
C HIS A 331 -35.13 -6.32 5.10
N VAL A 332 -35.04 -6.05 6.41
CA VAL A 332 -34.08 -6.76 7.30
C VAL A 332 -34.77 -7.84 8.11
N ARG A 333 -36.10 -7.79 8.18
CA ARG A 333 -36.90 -8.67 9.03
C ARG A 333 -36.78 -10.12 8.56
N GLY A 334 -36.28 -10.99 9.45
CA GLY A 334 -36.09 -12.41 9.17
C GLY A 334 -34.76 -12.78 8.52
N LYS A 335 -33.99 -11.81 8.01
CA LYS A 335 -32.65 -12.06 7.45
C LYS A 335 -31.63 -12.39 8.55
N ARG A 336 -30.63 -13.20 8.21
CA ARG A 336 -29.51 -13.55 9.10
C ARG A 336 -28.37 -12.57 8.85
N TYR A 337 -27.96 -11.83 9.86
CA TYR A 337 -26.97 -10.75 9.70
C TYR A 337 -25.77 -10.94 10.63
N LEU A 338 -24.58 -10.86 10.06
CA LEU A 338 -23.30 -10.80 10.78
C LEU A 338 -22.59 -9.50 10.41
N HIS A 339 -22.40 -8.62 11.39
CA HIS A 339 -21.56 -7.43 11.23
C HIS A 339 -20.16 -7.71 11.75
N LEU A 340 -19.18 -7.73 10.84
CA LEU A 340 -17.76 -7.78 11.15
C LEU A 340 -17.25 -6.34 11.20
N VAL A 341 -17.01 -5.84 12.41
CA VAL A 341 -16.56 -4.46 12.64
C VAL A 341 -15.14 -4.30 12.11
N CYS A 342 -14.99 -3.66 10.96
CA CYS A 342 -13.72 -3.51 10.27
C CYS A 342 -13.55 -2.08 9.74
N THR A 343 -12.43 -1.46 10.06
CA THR A 343 -12.05 -0.18 9.44
C THR A 343 -11.74 -0.35 7.94
N THR A 344 -11.57 0.74 7.20
CA THR A 344 -11.19 0.69 5.77
C THR A 344 -9.68 0.58 5.58
N GLY A 345 -9.26 0.01 4.45
CA GLY A 345 -7.85 -0.05 4.07
C GLY A 345 -7.01 -1.02 4.92
N LYS A 346 -5.73 -0.68 5.14
CA LYS A 346 -4.75 -1.57 5.80
C LYS A 346 -5.15 -1.96 7.22
N LEU A 347 -5.77 -1.04 7.98
CA LEU A 347 -6.26 -1.33 9.34
C LEU A 347 -7.40 -2.36 9.31
N GLY A 348 -8.28 -2.26 8.31
CA GLY A 348 -9.36 -3.22 8.07
C GLY A 348 -8.86 -4.65 7.90
N SER A 349 -7.74 -4.85 7.20
CA SER A 349 -7.12 -6.16 7.07
C SER A 349 -6.76 -6.77 8.42
N ARG A 350 -6.24 -5.97 9.36
CA ARG A 350 -5.88 -6.41 10.71
C ARG A 350 -7.13 -6.72 11.53
N ASP A 351 -8.11 -5.81 11.52
CA ASP A 351 -9.36 -5.96 12.26
C ASP A 351 -10.09 -7.24 11.80
N LEU A 352 -10.10 -7.50 10.48
CA LEU A 352 -10.70 -8.70 9.90
C LEU A 352 -10.11 -9.99 10.48
N ARG A 353 -8.79 -10.04 10.76
CA ARG A 353 -8.16 -11.23 11.36
C ARG A 353 -8.78 -11.56 12.70
N ALA A 354 -9.07 -10.55 13.52
CA ALA A 354 -9.84 -10.75 14.73
C ALA A 354 -11.26 -11.17 14.33
N GLN A 355 -12.01 -10.35 13.60
CA GLN A 355 -13.43 -10.58 13.33
C GLN A 355 -13.79 -11.94 12.70
N LEU A 356 -12.89 -12.58 11.93
CA LEU A 356 -13.12 -13.90 11.33
C LEU A 356 -13.44 -15.01 12.35
N HIS A 357 -13.08 -14.89 13.63
CA HIS A 357 -13.47 -15.87 14.66
C HIS A 357 -14.97 -15.92 14.93
N ASN A 358 -15.74 -14.91 14.50
CA ASN A 358 -17.19 -14.89 14.64
C ASN A 358 -17.90 -15.71 13.54
N LEU A 359 -17.18 -16.04 12.45
CA LEU A 359 -17.75 -16.76 11.31
C LEU A 359 -18.23 -18.18 11.67
N PRO A 360 -17.51 -19.00 12.46
CA PRO A 360 -17.97 -20.34 12.82
C PRO A 360 -19.26 -20.36 13.64
N ALA A 361 -19.34 -19.57 14.71
CA ALA A 361 -20.55 -19.52 15.53
C ALA A 361 -21.76 -19.02 14.72
N PHE A 362 -21.54 -18.08 13.79
CA PHE A 362 -22.59 -17.63 12.88
C PHE A 362 -23.06 -18.74 11.93
N PHE A 363 -22.15 -19.46 11.28
CA PHE A 363 -22.51 -20.56 10.37
C PHE A 363 -23.21 -21.72 11.10
N GLU A 364 -22.80 -22.04 12.33
CA GLU A 364 -23.48 -23.06 13.16
C GLU A 364 -24.95 -22.71 13.46
N ALA A 365 -25.30 -21.42 13.47
CA ALA A 365 -26.67 -20.94 13.69
C ALA A 365 -27.52 -20.83 12.41
N LEU A 366 -26.94 -21.04 11.23
CA LEU A 366 -27.65 -21.01 9.95
C LEU A 366 -28.37 -22.35 9.68
N PRO A 367 -29.42 -22.34 8.82
CA PRO A 367 -29.97 -23.58 8.27
C PRO A 367 -28.89 -24.38 7.54
N ARG A 368 -28.98 -25.72 7.55
CA ARG A 368 -27.97 -26.63 7.00
C ARG A 368 -27.49 -26.25 5.61
N ASP A 369 -28.43 -25.91 4.74
CA ASP A 369 -28.20 -25.45 3.39
C ASP A 369 -28.67 -23.99 3.31
N PRO A 370 -27.78 -23.01 3.57
CA PRO A 370 -28.15 -21.60 3.48
C PRO A 370 -28.55 -21.27 2.04
N GLU A 371 -29.58 -20.43 1.88
CA GLU A 371 -29.99 -19.89 0.59
C GLU A 371 -28.98 -18.83 0.12
N LYS A 372 -29.38 -17.60 -0.19
CA LYS A 372 -28.46 -16.61 -0.77
C LYS A 372 -27.65 -15.90 0.30
N ILE A 373 -26.32 -16.03 0.21
CA ILE A 373 -25.34 -15.41 1.10
C ILE A 373 -24.70 -14.21 0.39
N LEU A 374 -24.79 -13.04 1.00
CA LEU A 374 -24.13 -11.82 0.55
C LEU A 374 -22.99 -11.45 1.50
N VAL A 375 -21.81 -11.22 0.93
CA VAL A 375 -20.65 -10.67 1.66
C VAL A 375 -20.29 -9.32 1.08
N CYS A 376 -20.29 -8.27 1.89
CA CYS A 376 -20.07 -6.90 1.41
C CYS A 376 -19.06 -6.12 2.25
N CYS A 377 -18.37 -5.19 1.60
CA CYS A 377 -17.47 -4.20 2.20
C CYS A 377 -17.47 -2.94 1.32
N PRO A 378 -16.93 -1.78 1.76
CA PRO A 378 -17.06 -0.53 1.01
C PRO A 378 -16.60 -0.62 -0.46
N THR A 379 -15.50 -1.34 -0.72
CA THR A 379 -14.93 -1.48 -2.06
C THR A 379 -15.48 -2.66 -2.87
N GLY A 380 -16.05 -3.68 -2.23
CA GLY A 380 -16.38 -4.97 -2.85
C GLY A 380 -15.18 -5.76 -3.40
N LYS A 381 -13.94 -5.34 -3.12
CA LYS A 381 -12.70 -5.86 -3.72
C LYS A 381 -11.64 -6.29 -2.70
N ASP A 382 -11.92 -6.12 -1.41
CA ASP A 382 -10.97 -6.31 -0.32
C ASP A 382 -11.51 -7.25 0.77
N LEU A 383 -12.05 -6.71 1.87
CA LEU A 383 -12.43 -7.49 3.05
C LEU A 383 -13.54 -8.50 2.75
N SER A 384 -14.52 -8.12 1.92
CA SER A 384 -15.60 -9.01 1.51
C SER A 384 -15.08 -10.22 0.73
N VAL A 385 -14.08 -10.01 -0.14
CA VAL A 385 -13.43 -11.08 -0.90
C VAL A 385 -12.68 -12.04 0.04
N ALA A 386 -12.06 -11.50 1.08
CA ALA A 386 -11.35 -12.26 2.09
C ALA A 386 -12.29 -13.11 2.98
N VAL A 387 -13.44 -12.58 3.37
CA VAL A 387 -14.48 -13.35 4.07
C VAL A 387 -15.09 -14.40 3.16
N ALA A 388 -15.38 -14.06 1.90
CA ALA A 388 -15.83 -15.05 0.92
C ALA A 388 -14.81 -16.18 0.73
N LEU A 389 -13.51 -15.86 0.68
CA LEU A 389 -12.45 -16.88 0.66
C LEU A 389 -12.46 -17.77 1.91
N ALA A 390 -12.67 -17.20 3.10
CA ALA A 390 -12.79 -17.99 4.33
C ALA A 390 -14.01 -18.93 4.28
N ILE A 391 -15.13 -18.49 3.73
CA ILE A 391 -16.34 -19.32 3.52
C ILE A 391 -16.05 -20.44 2.51
N LEU A 392 -15.41 -20.12 1.39
CA LEU A 392 -15.02 -21.10 0.37
C LEU A 392 -14.06 -22.17 0.92
N CYS A 393 -13.18 -21.76 1.84
CA CYS A 393 -12.27 -22.68 2.49
C CYS A 393 -12.97 -23.51 3.57
N LEU A 394 -13.81 -22.94 4.42
CA LEU A 394 -14.33 -23.67 5.59
C LEU A 394 -15.62 -24.45 5.31
N TYR A 395 -16.49 -23.94 4.45
CA TYR A 395 -17.90 -24.37 4.37
C TYR A 395 -18.31 -24.84 2.97
N THR A 396 -17.37 -24.90 2.02
CA THR A 396 -17.69 -25.22 0.62
C THR A 396 -17.01 -26.51 0.18
N ASP A 397 -17.75 -27.36 -0.51
CA ASP A 397 -17.23 -28.61 -1.09
C ASP A 397 -16.51 -28.38 -2.43
N PRO A 398 -15.94 -29.40 -3.09
CA PRO A 398 -15.30 -29.25 -4.39
C PRO A 398 -16.24 -28.85 -5.55
N GLN A 399 -17.54 -29.09 -5.42
CA GLN A 399 -18.57 -28.80 -6.42
C GLN A 399 -19.15 -27.38 -6.29
N GLY A 400 -18.88 -26.70 -5.18
CA GLY A 400 -19.39 -25.35 -4.91
C GLY A 400 -20.61 -25.32 -4.00
N HIS A 401 -21.01 -26.44 -3.41
CA HIS A 401 -22.09 -26.49 -2.42
C HIS A 401 -21.62 -25.96 -1.07
N ILE A 402 -22.40 -25.05 -0.49
CA ILE A 402 -22.11 -24.45 0.82
C ILE A 402 -22.97 -25.13 1.88
N SER A 403 -22.32 -25.60 2.95
CA SER A 403 -22.97 -26.25 4.10
C SER A 403 -22.54 -25.57 5.39
N THR A 404 -23.39 -25.58 6.42
CA THR A 404 -23.05 -25.03 7.74
C THR A 404 -22.03 -25.86 8.51
N GLN A 405 -21.81 -27.11 8.11
CA GLN A 405 -20.76 -27.94 8.68
C GLN A 405 -19.42 -27.64 8.02
N LYS A 406 -18.37 -27.52 8.85
CA LYS A 406 -17.00 -27.38 8.35
C LYS A 406 -16.64 -28.57 7.48
N ALA A 407 -16.17 -28.30 6.27
CA ALA A 407 -15.80 -29.33 5.33
C ALA A 407 -14.55 -30.09 5.82
N PRO A 408 -14.52 -31.44 5.74
CA PRO A 408 -13.49 -32.27 6.35
C PRO A 408 -12.24 -32.37 5.46
N HIS A 409 -11.56 -31.25 5.21
CA HIS A 409 -10.33 -31.23 4.41
C HIS A 409 -9.20 -30.49 5.12
N LYS A 410 -7.95 -30.80 4.74
CA LYS A 410 -6.77 -30.13 5.26
C LYS A 410 -6.67 -28.73 4.64
N LEU A 411 -6.65 -27.71 5.51
CA LEU A 411 -6.40 -26.34 5.09
C LEU A 411 -4.89 -26.12 4.96
N ASP A 412 -4.41 -26.05 3.72
CA ASP A 412 -3.03 -25.71 3.40
C ASP A 412 -2.94 -24.59 2.35
N LYS A 413 -1.74 -24.05 2.15
CA LYS A 413 -1.50 -22.94 1.21
C LYS A 413 -1.97 -23.28 -0.22
N PRO A 414 -1.68 -24.47 -0.79
CA PRO A 414 -2.22 -24.87 -2.09
C PRO A 414 -3.75 -24.84 -2.14
N PHE A 415 -4.43 -25.39 -1.13
CA PHE A 415 -5.90 -25.42 -1.10
C PHE A 415 -6.51 -24.01 -1.02
N ILE A 416 -5.96 -23.13 -0.18
CA ILE A 416 -6.45 -21.74 -0.09
C ILE A 416 -6.23 -21.01 -1.43
N LYS A 417 -5.09 -21.23 -2.09
CA LYS A 417 -4.84 -20.69 -3.43
C LYS A 417 -5.85 -21.23 -4.44
N GLN A 418 -6.17 -22.53 -4.38
CA GLN A 418 -7.20 -23.15 -5.22
C GLN A 418 -8.56 -22.46 -5.02
N ARG A 419 -9.00 -22.23 -3.77
CA ARG A 419 -10.27 -21.53 -3.50
C ARG A 419 -10.23 -20.05 -3.92
N LEU A 420 -9.08 -19.40 -3.82
CA LEU A 420 -8.91 -18.03 -4.32
C LEU A 420 -9.06 -17.95 -5.85
N THR A 421 -8.75 -19.01 -6.61
CA THR A 421 -8.95 -19.00 -8.07
C THR A 421 -10.43 -18.92 -8.45
N TRP A 422 -11.35 -19.42 -7.61
CA TRP A 422 -12.79 -19.34 -7.85
C TRP A 422 -13.28 -17.89 -7.84
N LEU A 423 -12.75 -17.08 -6.91
CA LEU A 423 -13.00 -15.65 -6.85
C LEU A 423 -12.39 -14.91 -8.05
N THR A 424 -11.10 -15.14 -8.32
CA THR A 424 -10.39 -14.36 -9.35
C THR A 424 -10.74 -14.76 -10.79
N THR A 425 -11.30 -15.95 -11.00
CA THR A 425 -11.88 -16.35 -12.30
C THR A 425 -13.33 -15.90 -12.46
N THR A 426 -14.07 -15.70 -11.37
CA THR A 426 -15.40 -15.08 -11.42
C THR A 426 -15.31 -13.63 -11.89
N HIS A 427 -14.42 -12.84 -11.27
CA HIS A 427 -14.18 -11.46 -11.70
C HIS A 427 -12.76 -11.00 -11.30
N PRO A 428 -12.01 -10.29 -12.17
CA PRO A 428 -10.62 -9.91 -11.90
C PRO A 428 -10.41 -9.06 -10.64
N THR A 429 -11.43 -8.29 -10.26
CA THR A 429 -11.39 -7.41 -9.09
C THR A 429 -11.60 -8.15 -7.78
N LEU A 430 -12.05 -9.41 -7.79
CA LEU A 430 -12.23 -10.24 -6.60
C LEU A 430 -10.88 -10.82 -6.17
N ASN A 431 -9.96 -9.93 -5.84
CA ASN A 431 -8.57 -10.27 -5.61
C ASN A 431 -7.99 -9.44 -4.44
N PRO A 432 -8.06 -9.93 -3.19
CA PRO A 432 -7.88 -9.10 -2.00
C PRO A 432 -6.41 -8.66 -1.83
N PRO A 433 -6.11 -7.44 -1.36
CA PRO A 433 -4.76 -6.98 -1.06
C PRO A 433 -3.92 -7.98 -0.25
N ARG A 434 -2.58 -7.90 -0.38
CA ARG A 434 -1.65 -8.84 0.28
C ARG A 434 -1.86 -8.89 1.80
N GLY A 435 -2.06 -7.73 2.43
CA GLY A 435 -2.32 -7.64 3.87
C GLY A 435 -3.59 -8.40 4.28
N THR A 436 -4.70 -8.19 3.57
CA THR A 436 -5.95 -8.91 3.81
C THR A 436 -5.81 -10.41 3.59
N LEU A 437 -5.10 -10.83 2.54
CA LEU A 437 -4.84 -12.25 2.30
C LEU A 437 -3.95 -12.87 3.39
N GLN A 438 -3.01 -12.13 3.97
CA GLN A 438 -2.21 -12.58 5.11
C GLN A 438 -3.09 -12.80 6.34
N SER A 439 -4.04 -11.90 6.62
CA SER A 439 -5.00 -12.04 7.71
C SER A 439 -5.88 -13.28 7.58
N VAL A 440 -6.43 -13.54 6.38
CA VAL A 440 -7.22 -14.76 6.13
C VAL A 440 -6.37 -16.02 6.27
N ASN A 441 -5.15 -16.02 5.73
CA ASN A 441 -4.25 -17.16 5.86
C ASN A 441 -3.89 -17.46 7.33
N ALA A 442 -3.66 -16.42 8.13
CA ALA A 442 -3.35 -16.59 9.54
C ALA A 442 -4.54 -17.15 10.34
N PHE A 443 -5.76 -16.83 9.93
CA PHE A 443 -6.99 -17.41 10.49
C PHE A 443 -7.19 -18.87 10.05
N LEU A 444 -7.02 -19.17 8.75
CA LEU A 444 -7.26 -20.51 8.19
C LEU A 444 -6.14 -21.51 8.51
N MET A 445 -4.92 -21.04 8.75
CA MET A 445 -3.75 -21.87 9.10
C MET A 445 -3.07 -21.31 10.36
N PRO A 446 -3.67 -21.47 11.55
CA PRO A 446 -3.03 -21.08 12.80
C PRO A 446 -1.74 -21.90 12.97
N SER A 447 -0.61 -21.25 13.25
CA SER A 447 0.63 -21.95 13.56
C SER A 447 0.46 -22.75 14.85
N SER A 448 0.90 -24.01 14.84
CA SER A 448 0.97 -24.87 16.02
C SER A 448 2.09 -24.42 16.97
N SER A 449 1.93 -23.25 17.58
CA SER A 449 2.76 -22.77 18.68
C SER A 449 1.89 -22.79 19.95
N PRO A 450 2.27 -23.53 21.02
CA PRO A 450 1.41 -23.78 22.18
C PRO A 450 1.18 -22.57 23.10
N LYS A 451 1.40 -21.33 22.63
CA LYS A 451 1.17 -20.10 23.39
C LYS A 451 -0.15 -19.39 23.10
N ASP A 452 -0.85 -19.77 22.03
CA ASP A 452 -2.16 -19.19 21.68
C ASP A 452 -3.24 -20.26 21.83
N THR A 453 -3.58 -20.60 23.07
CA THR A 453 -4.88 -21.22 23.34
C THR A 453 -5.87 -20.07 23.51
N PRO A 454 -6.87 -19.88 22.62
CA PRO A 454 -7.90 -18.90 22.87
C PRO A 454 -8.61 -19.31 24.15
N GLN A 455 -8.64 -18.42 25.15
CA GLN A 455 -9.59 -18.56 26.24
C GLN A 455 -10.98 -18.68 25.62
N SER A 456 -11.70 -19.74 25.99
CA SER A 456 -13.11 -19.94 25.70
C SER A 456 -13.89 -18.70 26.10
N THR A 457 -14.09 -17.77 25.17
CA THR A 457 -15.09 -16.72 25.29
C THR A 457 -16.43 -17.38 25.06
N THR A 458 -17.20 -17.50 26.14
CA THR A 458 -18.63 -17.73 26.05
C THR A 458 -19.21 -16.77 24.99
N PRO A 459 -20.04 -17.24 24.05
CA PRO A 459 -20.58 -16.38 23.01
C PRO A 459 -21.35 -15.25 23.68
N PRO A 460 -21.10 -13.98 23.33
CA PRO A 460 -21.97 -12.92 23.78
C PRO A 460 -23.37 -13.22 23.23
N PRO A 461 -24.44 -13.05 24.03
CA PRO A 461 -25.78 -13.18 23.50
C PRO A 461 -25.92 -12.18 22.34
N SER A 462 -26.35 -12.68 21.19
CA SER A 462 -26.74 -11.90 20.03
C SER A 462 -27.78 -10.85 20.45
N ARG A 463 -27.33 -9.66 20.83
CA ARG A 463 -28.17 -8.50 21.09
C ARG A 463 -28.19 -7.66 19.82
N LEU A 464 -29.23 -7.85 19.02
CA LEU A 464 -29.70 -6.83 18.09
C LEU A 464 -30.00 -5.57 18.91
N ILE A 465 -29.16 -4.54 18.80
CA ILE A 465 -29.53 -3.20 19.24
C ILE A 465 -30.04 -2.47 17.99
N LEU A 466 -31.36 -2.30 17.93
CA LEU A 466 -32.02 -1.48 16.92
C LEU A 466 -32.01 -0.03 17.42
N VAL A 467 -31.48 0.88 16.59
CA VAL A 467 -31.64 2.33 16.72
C VAL A 467 -32.74 2.79 15.76
N ASP A 468 -33.52 3.79 16.16
CA ASP A 468 -34.55 4.38 15.29
C ASP A 468 -33.97 5.45 14.35
N SER A 469 -34.83 6.03 13.51
CA SER A 469 -34.49 7.05 12.51
C SER A 469 -33.90 8.36 13.06
N THR A 470 -33.73 8.48 14.38
CA THR A 470 -33.09 9.63 15.04
C THR A 470 -31.78 9.28 15.76
N GLY A 471 -31.35 8.01 15.71
CA GLY A 471 -30.07 7.57 16.28
C GLY A 471 -30.09 7.36 17.80
N THR A 472 -31.26 7.27 18.43
CA THR A 472 -31.37 7.11 19.88
C THR A 472 -31.47 5.62 20.27
N PRO A 473 -30.55 5.06 21.07
CA PRO A 473 -30.69 3.72 21.61
C PRO A 473 -31.73 3.69 22.74
N ILE A 474 -32.63 2.70 22.73
CA ILE A 474 -33.57 2.46 23.84
C ILE A 474 -32.76 1.87 25.02
N VAL A 475 -32.34 2.71 25.96
CA VAL A 475 -31.50 2.35 27.13
C VAL A 475 -32.34 2.15 28.40
N GLN A 476 -31.91 1.22 29.26
CA GLN A 476 -32.13 1.25 30.71
C GLN A 476 -30.77 1.21 31.47
N PRO A 477 -30.72 1.70 32.73
CA PRO A 477 -29.80 2.74 33.23
C PRO A 477 -28.42 2.26 33.75
N PRO A 478 -27.48 3.18 34.05
CA PRO A 478 -26.05 2.86 34.19
C PRO A 478 -25.67 2.34 35.59
N SER A 479 -24.77 1.35 35.63
CA SER A 479 -24.01 0.97 36.83
C SER A 479 -22.58 1.50 36.75
N SER A 480 -22.15 2.17 37.82
CA SER A 480 -20.91 2.91 38.04
C SER A 480 -19.61 2.13 37.75
N PRO A 481 -18.50 2.79 37.37
CA PRO A 481 -17.24 2.14 37.08
C PRO A 481 -16.45 1.81 38.36
N LYS A 482 -15.91 0.59 38.44
CA LYS A 482 -14.87 0.21 39.41
C LYS A 482 -13.50 0.40 38.76
N ASN A 483 -12.63 1.13 39.47
CA ASN A 483 -11.21 1.29 39.17
C ASN A 483 -10.49 -0.06 39.14
N THR A 484 -9.76 -0.31 38.06
CA THR A 484 -8.65 -1.29 38.00
C THR A 484 -7.39 -0.56 37.48
N PRO A 485 -6.22 -0.76 38.11
CA PRO A 485 -4.99 -0.05 37.75
C PRO A 485 -4.48 -0.45 36.36
N LYS A 486 -3.99 0.54 35.60
CA LYS A 486 -3.45 0.43 34.24
C LYS A 486 -2.04 -0.20 34.28
N PRO A 487 -1.65 -1.09 33.35
CA PRO A 487 -0.28 -1.60 33.29
C PRO A 487 0.73 -0.49 32.94
N PRO A 488 1.99 -0.57 33.42
CA PRO A 488 3.02 0.44 33.16
C PRO A 488 3.32 0.54 31.66
N LEU A 489 3.44 1.77 31.15
CA LEU A 489 3.77 2.05 29.75
C LEU A 489 5.22 1.62 29.42
N PRO A 490 5.49 1.10 28.20
CA PRO A 490 6.86 0.93 27.70
C PRO A 490 7.66 2.23 27.73
N ALA A 491 8.95 2.15 28.07
CA ALA A 491 9.82 3.31 28.28
C ALA A 491 9.78 4.37 27.15
N PRO A 492 9.79 3.99 25.85
CA PRO A 492 9.68 4.96 24.75
C PRO A 492 8.35 5.73 24.73
N GLN A 493 7.26 5.11 25.17
CA GLN A 493 5.96 5.75 25.29
C GLN A 493 5.93 6.73 26.48
N SER A 494 6.48 6.32 27.63
CA SER A 494 6.62 7.19 28.81
C SER A 494 7.47 8.43 28.52
N ILE A 495 8.60 8.27 27.81
CA ILE A 495 9.45 9.38 27.38
C ILE A 495 8.66 10.32 26.48
N PHE A 496 7.96 9.79 25.47
CA PHE A 496 7.20 10.59 24.51
C PHE A 496 6.09 11.42 25.17
N GLN A 497 5.37 10.82 26.13
CA GLN A 497 4.33 11.50 26.91
C GLN A 497 4.93 12.59 27.83
N THR A 498 6.07 12.31 28.46
CA THR A 498 6.75 13.25 29.37
C THR A 498 7.32 14.46 28.62
N LEU A 499 7.85 14.26 27.41
CA LEU A 499 8.35 15.36 26.56
C LEU A 499 7.25 16.38 26.24
N LEU A 500 6.02 15.91 26.00
CA LEU A 500 4.85 16.76 25.74
C LEU A 500 4.33 17.45 27.01
N SER A 501 4.22 16.71 28.13
CA SER A 501 3.59 17.23 29.36
C SER A 501 4.41 18.30 30.07
N ARG A 502 5.74 18.35 29.86
CA ARG A 502 6.67 19.28 30.53
C ARG A 502 7.29 20.34 29.61
N SER A 503 6.68 20.62 28.47
CA SER A 503 7.05 21.73 27.59
C SER A 503 6.62 23.08 28.19
N PRO A 504 7.46 24.14 28.22
CA PRO A 504 8.79 24.26 27.62
C PRO A 504 9.92 23.72 28.51
N TRP A 505 10.96 23.20 27.86
CA TRP A 505 12.18 22.70 28.48
C TRP A 505 13.31 23.73 28.42
N PRO A 506 13.81 24.24 29.55
CA PRO A 506 15.10 24.93 29.58
C PRO A 506 16.21 23.98 29.11
N PHE A 507 17.14 24.48 28.30
CA PHE A 507 18.27 23.67 27.87
C PHE A 507 19.58 24.44 27.84
N SER A 508 20.66 23.68 28.01
CA SER A 508 22.03 24.12 27.76
C SER A 508 22.71 23.13 26.84
N ARG A 509 23.28 23.63 25.74
CA ARG A 509 24.09 22.85 24.80
C ARG A 509 25.54 23.30 24.83
N THR A 510 26.46 22.35 24.93
CA THR A 510 27.88 22.58 24.66
C THR A 510 28.20 22.02 23.27
N LEU A 511 28.84 22.82 22.42
CA LEU A 511 29.33 22.42 21.10
C LEU A 511 30.86 22.54 21.09
N THR A 512 31.53 21.45 20.78
CA THR A 512 32.99 21.37 20.70
C THR A 512 33.37 20.85 19.32
N SER A 513 33.87 21.74 18.47
CA SER A 513 34.36 21.43 17.12
C SER A 513 35.88 21.26 17.14
N THR A 514 36.39 20.25 16.42
CA THR A 514 37.82 20.07 16.15
C THR A 514 38.27 20.83 14.90
N LEU A 515 37.33 21.21 14.02
CA LEU A 515 37.60 21.98 12.81
C LEU A 515 37.70 23.48 13.13
N PRO A 516 38.79 24.17 12.70
CA PRO A 516 38.96 25.61 12.92
C PRO A 516 37.89 26.49 12.28
N THR A 517 37.21 25.99 11.25
CA THR A 517 36.16 26.68 10.49
C THR A 517 34.77 26.62 11.13
N HIS A 518 34.58 25.81 12.17
CA HIS A 518 33.30 25.67 12.88
C HIS A 518 33.45 26.12 14.34
N PRO A 519 32.60 27.03 14.84
CA PRO A 519 32.76 27.60 16.17
C PRO A 519 32.42 26.59 17.27
N SER A 520 33.29 26.51 18.29
CA SER A 520 32.95 25.91 19.59
C SER A 520 32.26 26.95 20.47
N GLY A 521 31.37 26.53 21.37
CA GLY A 521 30.63 27.45 22.22
C GLY A 521 29.50 26.80 23.02
N ARG A 522 28.70 27.63 23.67
CA ARG A 522 27.55 27.22 24.48
C ARG A 522 26.26 27.85 23.97
N VAL A 523 25.20 27.06 23.84
CA VAL A 523 23.84 27.56 23.60
C VAL A 523 23.05 27.44 24.90
N THR A 524 22.33 28.47 25.28
CA THR A 524 21.31 28.39 26.34
C THR A 524 19.99 28.90 25.81
N GLY A 525 18.91 28.20 26.08
CA GLY A 525 17.61 28.55 25.52
C GLY A 525 16.47 27.72 26.07
N THR A 526 15.36 27.74 25.33
CA THR A 526 14.17 26.95 25.64
C THR A 526 13.78 26.11 24.43
N ALA A 527 13.33 24.90 24.69
CA ALA A 527 12.81 23.98 23.70
C ALA A 527 11.35 23.67 23.98
N THR A 528 10.56 23.49 22.93
CA THR A 528 9.15 23.15 23.02
C THR A 528 8.87 21.89 22.22
N PHE A 529 7.96 21.08 22.74
CA PHE A 529 7.36 19.97 22.00
C PHE A 529 5.88 20.30 21.80
N SER A 530 5.47 20.32 20.53
CA SER A 530 4.09 20.59 20.15
C SER A 530 3.50 19.39 19.40
N PRO A 531 2.22 19.06 19.65
CA PRO A 531 1.45 18.12 18.84
C PRO A 531 1.64 18.35 17.34
N LEU A 532 2.00 17.30 16.58
CA LEU A 532 2.02 17.34 15.12
C LEU A 532 1.14 16.22 14.55
N ASP A 533 0.16 16.59 13.74
CA ASP A 533 -0.71 15.63 13.04
C ASP A 533 -0.05 15.22 11.72
N LEU A 534 0.34 13.95 11.63
CA LEU A 534 0.90 13.37 10.40
C LEU A 534 -0.20 12.53 9.70
N PRO A 535 -0.31 12.58 8.36
CA PRO A 535 -1.36 11.91 7.60
C PRO A 535 -1.29 10.36 7.64
N HIS A 536 -0.30 9.80 8.34
CA HIS A 536 -0.13 8.37 8.59
C HIS A 536 -0.33 7.94 10.05
N SER A 537 -0.69 8.86 10.95
CA SER A 537 -1.28 8.47 12.24
C SER A 537 -2.76 8.20 12.03
N SER A 538 -3.20 6.99 12.42
CA SER A 538 -4.59 6.54 12.50
C SER A 538 -5.55 7.61 13.05
N PRO A 539 -6.87 7.55 12.78
CA PRO A 539 -7.83 8.52 13.34
C PRO A 539 -7.76 8.54 14.88
N PRO A 540 -8.14 9.66 15.53
CA PRO A 540 -7.94 9.85 16.96
C PRO A 540 -8.85 8.90 17.75
N SER A 541 -8.35 7.70 18.07
CA SER A 541 -8.76 7.03 19.30
C SER A 541 -8.19 7.87 20.44
N SER A 542 -9.05 8.40 21.31
CA SER A 542 -8.70 9.20 22.47
C SER A 542 -7.37 8.79 23.12
N THR A 543 -6.42 9.73 23.16
CA THR A 543 -5.29 9.91 24.11
C THR A 543 -3.83 9.54 23.78
N SER A 544 -3.44 9.13 22.56
CA SER A 544 -1.98 8.92 22.27
C SER A 544 -1.49 9.74 21.07
N GLN A 545 -0.72 10.81 21.33
CA GLN A 545 0.00 11.58 20.33
C GLN A 545 1.19 10.74 19.80
N ASN A 546 1.31 10.56 18.48
CA ASN A 546 2.41 9.75 17.88
C ASN A 546 3.51 10.58 17.19
N ALA A 547 3.31 11.89 17.01
CA ALA A 547 4.32 12.78 16.47
C ALA A 547 4.35 14.13 17.21
N LEU A 548 5.55 14.63 17.47
CA LEU A 548 5.81 15.88 18.16
C LEU A 548 6.78 16.74 17.33
N LEU A 549 6.40 17.98 17.08
CA LEU A 549 7.30 18.99 16.55
C LEU A 549 8.12 19.58 17.70
N TYR A 550 9.42 19.28 17.67
CA TYR A 550 10.43 19.92 18.50
C TYR A 550 10.83 21.26 17.87
N ALA A 551 10.81 22.33 18.65
CA ALA A 551 11.34 23.63 18.26
C ALA A 551 12.14 24.24 19.40
N GLU A 552 13.38 24.64 19.12
CA GLU A 552 14.24 25.33 20.09
C GLU A 552 14.58 26.75 19.62
N GLU A 553 14.76 27.61 20.61
CA GLU A 553 15.30 28.95 20.46
C GLU A 553 16.21 29.28 21.64
N GLY A 554 17.39 29.81 21.34
CA GLY A 554 18.37 30.21 22.36
C GLY A 554 19.49 31.07 21.79
N ASP A 555 20.38 31.48 22.68
CA ASP A 555 21.55 32.28 22.33
C ASP A 555 22.79 31.41 22.33
N PHE A 556 23.52 31.39 21.22
CA PHE A 556 24.80 30.73 21.05
C PHE A 556 25.94 31.71 21.29
N GLU A 557 26.74 31.44 22.32
CA GLU A 557 27.96 32.18 22.64
C GLU A 557 29.18 31.33 22.26
N THR A 558 29.98 31.83 21.32
CA THR A 558 31.22 31.15 20.89
C THR A 558 32.32 31.32 21.94
N THR A 559 33.32 30.43 21.94
CA THR A 559 34.52 30.56 22.78
C THR A 559 35.34 31.81 22.45
N THR A 560 35.10 32.44 21.31
CA THR A 560 35.70 33.71 20.88
C THR A 560 34.88 34.95 21.30
N GLY A 561 33.78 34.76 22.05
CA GLY A 561 32.95 35.85 22.59
C GLY A 561 31.88 36.41 21.63
N MET A 562 31.63 35.77 20.49
CA MET A 562 30.57 36.18 19.56
C MET A 562 29.23 35.56 19.99
N ARG A 563 28.12 36.30 19.82
CA ARG A 563 26.77 35.84 20.16
C ARG A 563 25.85 35.84 18.94
N PHE A 564 25.10 34.76 18.76
CA PHE A 564 24.13 34.59 17.67
C PHE A 564 22.87 33.89 18.18
N SER A 565 21.71 34.19 17.59
CA SER A 565 20.50 33.42 17.88
C SER A 565 20.54 32.07 17.18
N ALA A 566 20.31 31.00 17.94
CA ALA A 566 20.22 29.63 17.47
C ALA A 566 18.76 29.17 17.48
N ARG A 567 18.29 28.67 16.33
CA ARG A 567 16.96 28.08 16.19
C ARG A 567 17.07 26.74 15.47
N ARG A 568 16.34 25.73 15.93
CA ARG A 568 16.34 24.39 15.32
C ARG A 568 14.97 23.74 15.46
N LYS A 569 14.62 22.91 14.49
CA LYS A 569 13.38 22.13 14.50
C LYS A 569 13.64 20.68 14.11
N TYR A 570 12.93 19.77 14.76
CA TYR A 570 12.93 18.34 14.50
C TYR A 570 11.53 17.78 14.66
N ILE A 571 11.28 16.61 14.08
CA ILE A 571 10.03 15.89 14.29
C ILE A 571 10.36 14.57 14.98
N TYR A 572 9.83 14.37 16.18
CA TYR A 572 9.94 13.15 16.95
C TYR A 572 8.71 12.30 16.66
N VAL A 573 8.89 11.05 16.25
CA VAL A 573 7.81 10.11 15.91
C VAL A 573 7.95 8.87 16.77
N LEU A 574 6.90 8.48 17.47
CA LEU A 574 6.82 7.23 18.21
C LEU A 574 6.38 6.11 17.25
N ASP A 575 7.28 5.18 16.97
CA ASP A 575 7.02 3.99 16.19
C ASP A 575 6.60 2.84 17.13
N PRO A 576 5.46 2.16 16.89
CA PRO A 576 4.93 1.15 17.79
C PRO A 576 5.69 -0.19 17.80
N GLY A 577 6.70 -0.41 16.94
CA GLY A 577 7.28 -1.75 16.75
C GLY A 577 6.40 -2.60 15.81
N SER A 578 6.98 -3.62 15.17
CA SER A 578 6.67 -4.02 13.78
C SER A 578 5.19 -4.31 13.41
N GLY A 579 4.78 -4.13 12.14
CA GLY A 579 5.65 -3.95 10.98
C GLY A 579 4.95 -3.41 9.73
N THR A 580 5.70 -2.59 8.98
CA THR A 580 6.48 -3.03 7.82
C THR A 580 7.43 -1.89 7.44
N GLY A 581 8.72 -2.02 7.74
CA GLY A 581 9.75 -1.19 7.11
C GLY A 581 9.99 -1.70 5.70
N GLU A 582 9.67 -0.88 4.71
CA GLU A 582 10.16 -1.02 3.34
C GLU A 582 11.69 -0.85 3.38
N SER A 583 12.43 -1.93 3.12
CA SER A 583 13.84 -1.82 2.79
C SER A 583 13.95 -1.33 1.34
N GLU A 584 14.33 -0.06 1.18
CA GLU A 584 14.85 0.44 -0.08
C GLU A 584 16.11 -0.34 -0.44
N ALA A 585 16.10 -0.94 -1.64
CA ALA A 585 17.26 -1.62 -2.20
C ALA A 585 18.33 -0.58 -2.59
N GLY A 586 19.42 -0.54 -1.82
CA GLY A 586 20.67 0.14 -2.17
C GLY A 586 21.85 -0.76 -1.81
N ASP A 587 22.52 -1.26 -2.85
CA ASP A 587 23.81 -1.95 -2.95
C ASP A 587 24.31 -2.89 -1.83
N GLY A 588 24.61 -4.12 -2.24
CA GLY A 588 25.03 -5.20 -1.34
C GLY A 588 26.48 -5.06 -0.85
N ILE A 589 26.66 -5.18 0.47
CA ILE A 589 27.82 -5.83 1.09
C ILE A 589 27.30 -6.61 2.30
N SER A 590 27.54 -7.93 2.30
CA SER A 590 27.19 -8.86 3.37
C SER A 590 27.80 -8.45 4.72
N ARG A 591 27.02 -8.51 5.81
CA ARG A 591 27.54 -8.47 7.19
C ARG A 591 26.93 -9.60 8.03
N ASP A 592 27.80 -10.51 8.46
CA ASP A 592 27.59 -11.45 9.55
C ASP A 592 27.51 -10.72 10.91
N GLY A 593 26.55 -11.10 11.75
CA GLY A 593 26.49 -10.71 13.17
C GLY A 593 25.11 -11.00 13.80
N PRO A 594 25.02 -11.63 14.99
CA PRO A 594 23.74 -12.05 15.55
C PRO A 594 23.10 -10.91 16.37
N GLY A 595 21.95 -10.41 15.93
CA GLY A 595 21.14 -9.46 16.68
C GLY A 595 19.66 -9.76 16.48
N LYS A 596 18.95 -10.09 17.57
CA LYS A 596 17.50 -10.30 17.58
C LYS A 596 16.81 -8.96 17.35
N GLU A 597 16.04 -8.81 16.27
CA GLU A 597 15.08 -7.71 16.12
C GLU A 597 13.99 -7.87 17.20
N GLY A 598 13.93 -6.88 18.11
CA GLY A 598 12.96 -6.82 19.20
C GLY A 598 11.63 -6.19 18.77
N ASP A 599 10.54 -6.72 19.31
CA ASP A 599 9.13 -6.38 19.05
C ASP A 599 8.66 -5.07 19.73
N ASP A 600 9.58 -4.25 20.23
CA ASP A 600 9.29 -3.12 21.14
C ASP A 600 9.17 -1.77 20.42
N PRO A 601 8.31 -0.85 20.92
CA PRO A 601 8.18 0.51 20.38
C PRO A 601 9.48 1.30 20.50
N PHE A 602 9.73 2.25 19.60
CA PHE A 602 10.93 3.08 19.60
C PHE A 602 10.68 4.47 19.03
N VAL A 603 11.61 5.41 19.25
CA VAL A 603 11.47 6.81 18.80
C VAL A 603 12.35 7.08 17.57
N LYS A 604 11.75 7.64 16.53
CA LYS A 604 12.42 8.17 15.33
C LYS A 604 12.50 9.68 15.39
N VAL A 605 13.62 10.25 14.94
CA VAL A 605 13.79 11.70 14.80
C VAL A 605 14.02 12.03 13.33
N HIS A 606 13.20 12.92 12.78
CA HIS A 606 13.25 13.37 11.39
C HIS A 606 13.66 14.84 11.31
N PHE A 607 14.35 15.21 10.24
CA PHE A 607 14.57 16.62 9.92
C PHE A 607 13.24 17.34 9.68
N HIS A 608 13.17 18.63 10.05
CA HIS A 608 12.03 19.46 9.72
C HIS A 608 12.33 20.31 8.47
N ASP A 609 11.55 20.14 7.40
CA ASP A 609 11.65 20.92 6.16
C ASP A 609 10.34 21.68 5.90
N PRO A 610 10.32 23.02 6.03
CA PRO A 610 9.10 23.81 5.85
C PRO A 610 8.52 23.77 4.43
N THR A 611 9.25 23.25 3.44
CA THR A 611 8.79 23.13 2.05
C THR A 611 8.05 21.82 1.77
N LEU A 612 8.09 20.86 2.70
CA LEU A 612 7.43 19.57 2.59
C LEU A 612 6.09 19.57 3.36
N PRO A 613 5.10 18.76 2.94
CA PRO A 613 3.87 18.55 3.69
C PRO A 613 4.15 18.16 5.16
N HIS A 614 3.48 18.82 6.10
CA HIS A 614 3.64 18.63 7.56
C HIS A 614 5.07 18.83 8.09
N GLY A 615 5.97 19.41 7.30
CA GLY A 615 7.35 19.64 7.69
C GLY A 615 8.22 18.39 7.74
N LEU A 616 7.73 17.20 7.36
CA LEU A 616 8.43 15.93 7.57
C LEU A 616 9.54 15.70 6.54
N GLY A 617 10.78 15.91 6.95
CA GLY A 617 11.98 15.62 6.16
C GLY A 617 12.53 14.21 6.36
N GLY A 618 13.73 13.97 5.81
CA GLY A 618 14.42 12.70 5.91
C GLY A 618 14.68 12.25 7.35
N LEU A 619 14.75 10.92 7.55
CA LEU A 619 15.10 10.31 8.84
C LEU A 619 16.50 10.76 9.26
N PHE A 620 16.62 11.27 10.49
CA PHE A 620 17.89 11.69 11.07
C PHE A 620 18.50 10.58 11.93
N VAL A 621 17.79 10.12 12.96
CA VAL A 621 18.27 9.03 13.84
C VAL A 621 17.11 8.21 14.38
N GLU A 622 17.36 6.92 14.61
CA GLU A 622 16.46 6.02 15.34
C GLU A 622 17.03 5.70 16.70
N MET A 623 16.26 5.93 17.76
CA MET A 623 16.63 5.55 19.12
C MET A 623 16.57 4.02 19.25
N GLY A 624 17.67 3.41 19.69
CA GLY A 624 17.72 2.01 20.07
C GLY A 624 17.12 1.77 21.45
N ASP A 625 17.33 0.57 21.98
CA ASP A 625 16.70 0.13 23.22
C ASP A 625 17.08 1.02 24.40
N VAL A 626 16.06 1.44 25.17
CA VAL A 626 16.22 2.23 26.39
C VAL A 626 16.42 1.27 27.56
N GLY A 627 17.63 1.28 28.14
CA GLY A 627 18.00 0.39 29.23
C GLY A 627 18.37 1.15 30.52
N PRO A 628 18.14 0.54 31.69
CA PRO A 628 18.59 1.12 32.97
C PRO A 628 20.12 1.12 33.06
N ALA A 629 20.65 2.15 33.68
CA ALA A 629 22.06 2.38 33.96
C ALA A 629 22.21 3.07 35.33
N THR A 630 23.43 3.12 35.84
CA THR A 630 23.75 3.81 37.09
C THR A 630 24.77 4.90 36.84
N ASP A 631 24.47 6.13 37.25
CA ASP A 631 25.44 7.23 37.25
C ASP A 631 25.55 7.83 38.65
N ALA A 632 26.76 7.81 39.21
CA ALA A 632 27.05 8.32 40.57
C ALA A 632 26.07 7.83 41.66
N GLY A 633 25.57 6.60 41.55
CA GLY A 633 24.64 6.00 42.52
C GLY A 633 23.15 6.34 42.31
N ARG A 634 22.78 7.05 41.24
CA ARG A 634 21.39 7.33 40.85
C ARG A 634 20.94 6.46 39.67
N SER A 635 19.66 6.11 39.63
CA SER A 635 19.04 5.40 38.51
C SER A 635 18.93 6.34 37.31
N VAL A 636 19.50 5.97 36.16
CA VAL A 636 19.46 6.73 34.91
C VAL A 636 19.16 5.78 33.78
N TYR A 637 18.38 6.18 32.79
CA TYR A 637 18.14 5.37 31.59
C TYR A 637 19.03 5.86 30.44
N THR A 638 19.54 4.94 29.62
CA THR A 638 20.42 5.28 28.49
C THR A 638 19.95 4.60 27.21
N ALA A 639 20.17 5.27 26.08
CA ALA A 639 19.95 4.71 24.75
C ALA A 639 21.04 5.18 23.77
N ARG A 640 21.24 4.43 22.70
CA ARG A 640 22.11 4.78 21.56
C ARG A 640 21.35 4.59 20.27
N ASN A 641 21.79 5.23 19.20
CA ASN A 641 21.14 5.06 17.90
C ASN A 641 21.30 3.62 17.38
N ARG A 642 20.26 3.10 16.72
CA ARG A 642 20.26 1.74 16.14
C ARG A 642 21.36 1.56 15.10
N GLU A 643 21.48 2.53 14.20
CA GLU A 643 22.54 2.61 13.20
C GLU A 643 23.12 4.02 13.13
N ARG A 644 24.41 4.15 12.78
CA ARG A 644 25.05 5.45 12.54
C ARG A 644 24.50 6.07 11.26
N HIS A 645 24.12 7.34 11.33
CA HIS A 645 23.50 8.03 10.19
C HIS A 645 24.58 8.71 9.35
N LEU A 646 24.69 8.35 8.06
CA LEU A 646 25.57 9.00 7.11
C LEU A 646 24.80 10.12 6.40
N CYS A 647 25.21 11.38 6.60
CA CYS A 647 24.64 12.53 5.92
C CYS A 647 25.72 13.13 5.00
N ALA A 648 25.57 12.91 3.69
CA ALA A 648 26.60 13.16 2.69
C ALA A 648 27.92 12.42 3.00
N GLU A 649 28.95 13.13 3.48
CA GLU A 649 30.28 12.57 3.80
C GLU A 649 30.55 12.51 5.32
N ASP A 650 29.64 13.01 6.17
CA ASP A 650 29.82 13.07 7.61
C ASP A 650 28.97 12.00 8.32
N LEU A 651 29.56 11.32 9.31
CA LEU A 651 28.93 10.25 10.09
C LEU A 651 28.41 10.78 11.42
N TYR A 652 27.14 10.51 11.74
CA TYR A 652 26.47 10.93 12.98
C TYR A 652 26.22 9.72 13.88
N ALA A 653 26.63 9.84 15.15
CA ALA A 653 26.25 8.94 16.23
C ALA A 653 25.49 9.73 17.31
N ALA A 654 24.41 9.15 17.83
CA ALA A 654 23.57 9.78 18.83
C ALA A 654 23.42 8.89 20.07
N SER A 655 23.48 9.50 21.25
CA SER A 655 23.16 8.83 22.50
C SER A 655 22.29 9.71 23.39
N TRP A 656 21.45 9.06 24.18
CA TRP A 656 20.49 9.68 25.07
C TRP A 656 20.72 9.22 26.51
N ARG A 657 20.43 10.11 27.44
CA ARG A 657 20.35 9.81 28.87
C ARG A 657 19.09 10.43 29.44
N PHE A 658 18.41 9.74 30.33
CA PHE A 658 17.16 10.19 30.94
C PHE A 658 17.22 9.99 32.45
N GLY A 659 16.77 10.97 33.23
CA GLY A 659 16.49 10.77 34.66
C GLY A 659 15.32 9.80 34.85
N ALA A 660 15.20 9.19 36.02
CA ALA A 660 14.20 8.15 36.28
C ALA A 660 12.77 8.64 36.04
N GLY A 661 12.49 9.91 36.36
CA GLY A 661 11.18 10.52 36.17
C GLY A 661 10.78 10.77 34.71
N MET A 662 11.64 10.47 33.73
CA MET A 662 11.28 10.45 32.30
C MET A 662 10.66 9.11 31.86
N VAL A 663 10.87 8.04 32.63
CA VAL A 663 10.52 6.67 32.26
C VAL A 663 9.56 6.04 33.28
N GLU A 664 9.77 6.31 34.56
CA GLU A 664 8.99 5.77 35.68
C GLU A 664 7.83 6.72 36.05
N GLU A 665 6.63 6.18 36.27
CA GLU A 665 5.51 6.92 36.88
C GLU A 665 5.76 7.05 38.38
N THR A 666 6.29 8.20 38.82
CA THR A 666 6.46 8.51 40.25
C THR A 666 5.39 9.49 40.74
N ASP A 667 4.95 9.31 41.99
CA ASP A 667 4.04 10.25 42.67
C ASP A 667 4.63 11.66 42.65
N GLU A 668 3.77 12.68 42.56
CA GLU A 668 4.07 14.12 42.42
C GLU A 668 5.05 14.72 43.46
N LYS A 669 5.58 13.92 44.41
CA LYS A 669 6.55 14.32 45.42
C LYS A 669 8.02 14.10 45.04
N GLU A 670 8.35 13.38 43.97
CA GLU A 670 9.73 13.21 43.47
C GLU A 670 10.05 14.09 42.24
N LEU A 671 9.72 15.38 42.31
CA LEU A 671 9.83 16.34 41.19
C LEU A 671 11.27 16.60 40.66
N GLY A 672 12.31 16.00 41.26
CA GLY A 672 13.71 16.38 41.05
C GLY A 672 14.50 15.59 40.00
N ASP A 673 13.95 14.52 39.41
CA ASP A 673 14.70 13.64 38.48
C ASP A 673 14.12 13.57 37.06
N VAL A 674 13.40 14.60 36.63
CA VAL A 674 12.84 14.73 35.27
C VAL A 674 13.76 15.59 34.41
N TRP A 675 14.74 14.96 33.77
CA TRP A 675 15.67 15.61 32.85
C TRP A 675 16.06 14.63 31.74
N TRP A 676 16.53 15.16 30.60
CA TRP A 676 17.13 14.32 29.56
C TRP A 676 18.32 15.00 28.90
N GLU A 677 19.18 14.20 28.31
CA GLU A 677 20.41 14.65 27.65
C GLU A 677 20.56 13.95 26.31
N VAL A 678 20.95 14.72 25.30
CA VAL A 678 21.30 14.21 23.98
C VAL A 678 22.73 14.56 23.66
N ARG A 679 23.49 13.57 23.19
CA ARG A 679 24.84 13.73 22.70
C ARG A 679 24.92 13.29 21.24
N TYR A 680 25.37 14.20 20.39
CA TYR A 680 25.74 13.93 19.00
C TYR A 680 27.26 13.96 18.84
N GLU A 681 27.80 12.89 18.28
CA GLU A 681 29.20 12.82 17.84
C GLU A 681 29.19 12.75 16.32
N VAL A 682 29.80 13.76 15.68
CA VAL A 682 29.84 13.90 14.23
C VAL A 682 31.29 13.84 13.80
N SER A 683 31.62 12.93 12.87
CA SER A 683 32.96 12.82 12.32
C SER A 683 32.94 12.71 10.79
N GLY A 684 33.75 13.52 10.12
CA GLY A 684 33.80 13.59 8.67
C GLY A 684 34.66 14.75 8.15
N PRO A 685 34.92 14.80 6.84
CA PRO A 685 35.78 15.80 6.22
C PRO A 685 35.15 17.20 6.22
N LYS A 686 33.82 17.33 6.36
CA LYS A 686 33.10 18.61 6.36
C LYS A 686 32.73 19.06 7.77
N LYS A 687 32.51 18.11 8.68
CA LYS A 687 32.14 18.37 10.09
C LYS A 687 32.83 17.38 11.03
N ASP A 688 33.45 17.90 12.08
CA ASP A 688 33.98 17.08 13.17
C ASP A 688 33.74 17.81 14.50
N TYR A 689 32.71 17.37 15.23
CA TYR A 689 32.28 18.01 16.47
C TYR A 689 31.51 17.07 17.40
N VAL A 690 31.53 17.40 18.69
CA VAL A 690 30.67 16.82 19.71
C VAL A 690 29.71 17.88 20.22
N SER A 691 28.42 17.54 20.25
CA SER A 691 27.37 18.39 20.83
C SER A 691 26.66 17.65 21.95
N VAL A 692 26.64 18.22 23.15
CA VAL A 692 25.91 17.67 24.31
C VAL A 692 24.87 18.69 24.71
N THR A 693 23.59 18.31 24.68
CA THR A 693 22.47 19.15 25.09
C THR A 693 21.77 18.54 26.27
N ARG A 694 21.68 19.30 27.36
CA ARG A 694 20.99 18.92 28.60
C ARG A 694 19.70 19.73 28.72
N TYR A 695 18.60 19.03 28.97
CA TYR A 695 17.25 19.55 29.16
C TYR A 695 16.77 19.16 30.56
N GLY A 696 16.19 20.09 31.31
CA GLY A 696 15.69 19.84 32.66
C GLY A 696 15.75 21.06 33.56
#